data_AF-A0A922KWG6-F1
#
_entry.id   AF-A0A922KWG6-F1
#
_cell.length_a   1.000
_cell.length_b   1.000
_cell.length_c   1.000
_cell.angle_alpha   90.00
_cell.angle_beta   90.00
_cell.angle_gamma   90.00
#
_symmetry.space_group_name_H-M   'P 1'
#
loop_
_entity.id
_entity.type
_entity.pdbx_description
1 polymer ?
#
loop_
_entity_poly.entity_id
_entity_poly.type
_entity_poly.pdbx_seq_one_letter_code
_entity_poly.pdbx_strand_id
1 'polypeptide(L)'
;MRNSLVELYQLEPMISYQQCFIFMRQLTINLRKSIMVKEKDALKRVHNWQFIHSLNLWSQLIGTSLKQNDLFGQLLMPVTNISLETLRLFSAFKYVPYRLQIIESLIKLSSESGHFIPIMRTFREIIVQLAQNKNEIILKNKIKNKKKKKETKPMEIVKKKEPKSANKIINLNVTLKISKEQTFEMDFIQKVVDRIYELLLYYLKSISHLISFPEIILIFHGECSKLIKSIPYARGQTMMRQLMDKCDKNAQFIVEHREKQNLSGKLKELIDQQRIELFENEIRNLKTPLVEFYEQWRQFKSKQSTSETNEEAPYKPFCCDSDCPFILATMSQEEKSILGLGNPLLDVIATCNEDFLKKYDLEANNAILAEAKHEKLCADMSEQFKVQYLAGGSVQNSMRVAQWFMPRPNVCSFFGCVGEDDFAKQMKSKADEDGVNAVYMVDPKTATGTCACLITKNGKCRSLCAYLGASQKFSIDHVHKNFDYVESSRIFYVSGFHLIISLEPTLLLAKHAHQFEHKLFVINLSAPYISQFYSEQLLQVMPYVDLLFGNETEAEAFAKMQKWETNDMKIIAQKLADWQPCHRPRTVIVTQGKNPIIVAYTNQRLPMEMFTVPLLNDNEIVDTNGAGDAFVGGFLAYRLAAKPMAECIKAATFAAQEVIKQSGCVFPKENRMKLLLVVVFDCKFLHRYQLESDNAILADNERHQILCDELIENFNDIQFVPGGSIQNTIRVAQWFFDQPNVCTIFGCIGNDDFGHQMKCKIEQEDHVKSIYCIDNTRPTGKCVCLINVDSNGSHHRSLVTFLDACHGFRMEILQQNLSLFNNARIIYTSGFFLISNPDCVQLLAELCRKSSNDIKFALNLSASYVVKNHSQRLLQIFPYVDLLFGNENEAFALAETLEWDKDDKIDDIVEKMAHLESKKTNRTVIITQGPDEIIVVSTNSFVQKFPVPSIPTGEIIDTNGSGDAFVGGFLAYHLTGHSMIDCINAGTYAAQQVIRCCGCTLPESNELRLSN
;
A
#
# COMPACT_ATOMS: atom_id res chain seq x y z
N MET A 1 -12.34 4.04 -18.89
CA MET A 1 -12.17 3.48 -17.53
C MET A 1 -12.11 1.96 -17.52
N ARG A 2 -13.18 1.18 -17.80
CA ARG A 2 -13.07 -0.30 -17.80
C ARG A 2 -11.99 -0.85 -18.75
N ASN A 3 -11.96 -0.41 -20.01
CA ASN A 3 -10.94 -0.84 -20.98
C ASN A 3 -9.53 -0.45 -20.52
N SER A 4 -9.34 0.80 -20.11
CA SER A 4 -8.07 1.28 -19.55
C SER A 4 -7.61 0.49 -18.32
N LEU A 5 -8.54 0.03 -17.49
CA LEU A 5 -8.23 -0.79 -16.33
C LEU A 5 -7.85 -2.23 -16.74
N VAL A 6 -8.49 -2.80 -17.77
CA VAL A 6 -8.09 -4.08 -18.35
C VAL A 6 -6.69 -3.99 -18.94
N GLU A 7 -6.42 -2.96 -19.73
CA GLU A 7 -5.10 -2.69 -20.31
C GLU A 7 -4.04 -2.55 -19.22
N LEU A 8 -4.35 -1.84 -18.13
CA LEU A 8 -3.46 -1.73 -16.97
C LEU A 8 -3.19 -3.08 -16.29
N TYR A 9 -4.23 -3.90 -16.09
CA TYR A 9 -4.05 -5.25 -15.55
C TYR A 9 -3.28 -6.18 -16.51
N GLN A 10 -3.26 -5.91 -17.81
CA GLN A 10 -2.46 -6.70 -18.75
C GLN A 10 -0.95 -6.43 -18.66
N LEU A 11 -0.54 -5.30 -18.08
CA LEU A 11 0.88 -4.95 -17.92
C LEU A 11 1.62 -5.90 -16.96
N GLU A 12 0.94 -6.34 -15.89
CA GLU A 12 1.51 -7.22 -14.86
C GLU A 12 0.67 -8.49 -14.66
N PRO A 13 0.74 -9.47 -15.57
CA PRO A 13 -0.15 -10.64 -15.59
C PRO A 13 -0.20 -11.46 -14.29
N MET A 14 0.94 -11.58 -13.59
CA MET A 14 1.05 -12.33 -12.33
C MET A 14 0.26 -11.68 -11.18
N ILE A 15 0.47 -10.39 -10.95
CA ILE A 15 -0.24 -9.61 -9.93
C ILE A 15 -1.72 -9.55 -10.27
N SER A 16 -2.04 -9.32 -11.54
CA SER A 16 -3.41 -9.26 -12.05
C SER A 16 -4.16 -10.56 -11.89
N TYR A 17 -3.51 -11.71 -12.09
CA TYR A 17 -4.08 -13.02 -11.80
C TYR A 17 -4.43 -13.17 -10.32
N GLN A 18 -3.51 -12.82 -9.41
CA GLN A 18 -3.74 -12.92 -7.96
C GLN A 18 -4.91 -12.03 -7.51
N GLN A 19 -4.95 -10.78 -7.98
CA GLN A 19 -6.06 -9.87 -7.68
C GLN A 19 -7.39 -10.39 -8.26
N CYS A 20 -7.37 -10.82 -9.53
CA CYS A 20 -8.55 -11.41 -10.16
C CYS A 20 -9.05 -12.61 -9.35
N PHE A 21 -8.17 -13.51 -8.91
CA PHE A 21 -8.51 -14.66 -8.07
C PHE A 21 -9.17 -14.27 -6.74
N ILE A 22 -8.63 -13.27 -6.03
CA ILE A 22 -9.19 -12.77 -4.75
C ILE A 22 -10.61 -12.23 -4.97
N PHE A 23 -10.80 -11.36 -5.96
CA PHE A 23 -12.13 -10.80 -6.25
C PHE A 23 -13.11 -11.87 -6.71
N MET A 24 -12.66 -12.83 -7.50
CA MET A 24 -13.44 -14.00 -7.91
C MET A 24 -13.90 -14.84 -6.71
N ARG A 25 -13.04 -15.03 -5.71
CA ARG A 25 -13.40 -15.71 -4.45
C ARG A 25 -14.43 -14.90 -3.66
N GLN A 26 -14.32 -13.58 -3.59
CA GLN A 26 -15.31 -12.72 -2.92
C GLN A 26 -16.68 -12.76 -3.60
N LEU A 27 -16.72 -12.67 -4.94
CA LEU A 27 -17.96 -12.81 -5.72
C LEU A 27 -18.60 -14.19 -5.46
N THR A 28 -17.79 -15.25 -5.39
CA THR A 28 -18.25 -16.61 -5.07
C THR A 28 -18.85 -16.70 -3.67
N ILE A 29 -18.21 -16.11 -2.65
CA ILE A 29 -18.70 -16.11 -1.26
C ILE A 29 -20.04 -15.38 -1.17
N ASN A 30 -20.13 -14.19 -1.76
CA ASN A 30 -21.37 -13.41 -1.81
C ASN A 30 -22.49 -14.22 -2.46
N LEU A 31 -22.20 -14.85 -3.61
CA LEU A 31 -23.17 -15.68 -4.33
C LEU A 31 -23.61 -16.91 -3.52
N ARG A 32 -22.67 -17.66 -2.92
CA ARG A 32 -22.97 -18.82 -2.07
C ARG A 32 -23.85 -18.44 -0.89
N LYS A 33 -23.53 -17.33 -0.20
CA LYS A 33 -24.34 -16.83 0.93
C LYS A 33 -25.77 -16.49 0.48
N SER A 34 -25.93 -15.87 -0.69
CA SER A 34 -27.26 -15.57 -1.25
C SER A 34 -28.04 -16.81 -1.64
N ILE A 35 -27.37 -17.87 -2.11
CA ILE A 35 -27.98 -19.16 -2.44
C ILE A 35 -28.42 -19.91 -1.16
N MET A 36 -27.57 -19.96 -0.14
CA MET A 36 -27.80 -20.72 1.10
C MET A 36 -28.82 -20.04 2.03
N VAL A 37 -28.64 -18.75 2.30
CA VAL A 37 -29.40 -18.04 3.34
C VAL A 37 -30.69 -17.42 2.78
N LYS A 38 -30.72 -17.07 1.49
CA LYS A 38 -31.86 -16.44 0.78
C LYS A 38 -32.46 -15.18 1.43
N GLU A 39 -31.74 -14.57 2.39
CA GLU A 39 -32.12 -13.31 3.02
C GLU A 39 -32.05 -12.11 2.06
N LYS A 40 -32.91 -11.11 2.29
CA LYS A 40 -32.97 -9.90 1.45
C LYS A 40 -31.63 -9.18 1.35
N ASP A 41 -30.87 -9.09 2.43
CA ASP A 41 -29.59 -8.36 2.42
C ASP A 41 -28.47 -9.17 1.77
N ALA A 42 -28.51 -10.50 1.85
CA ALA A 42 -27.63 -11.35 1.06
C ALA A 42 -27.92 -11.22 -0.45
N LEU A 43 -29.19 -11.16 -0.85
CA LEU A 43 -29.56 -10.97 -2.26
C LEU A 43 -29.14 -9.60 -2.81
N LYS A 44 -29.21 -8.53 -2.00
CA LYS A 44 -28.75 -7.17 -2.40
C LYS A 44 -27.25 -7.10 -2.70
N ARG A 45 -26.42 -7.90 -2.02
CA ARG A 45 -24.97 -7.96 -2.27
C ARG A 45 -24.62 -8.52 -3.66
N VAL A 46 -25.52 -9.29 -4.27
CA VAL A 46 -25.36 -9.82 -5.62
C VAL A 46 -26.18 -9.00 -6.63
N HIS A 47 -27.41 -8.61 -6.30
CA HIS A 47 -28.29 -7.80 -7.17
C HIS A 47 -27.94 -6.30 -7.12
N ASN A 48 -26.79 -5.91 -7.68
CA ASN A 48 -26.38 -4.51 -7.81
C ASN A 48 -25.42 -4.29 -8.99
N TRP A 49 -25.17 -3.03 -9.33
CA TRP A 49 -24.28 -2.65 -10.44
C TRP A 49 -22.82 -3.00 -10.19
N GLN A 50 -22.34 -2.92 -8.94
CA GLN A 50 -20.95 -3.24 -8.60
C GLN A 50 -20.63 -4.71 -8.91
N PHE A 51 -21.55 -5.63 -8.60
CA PHE A 51 -21.40 -7.06 -8.89
C PHE A 51 -21.34 -7.32 -10.41
N ILE A 52 -22.24 -6.72 -11.19
CA ILE A 52 -22.22 -6.82 -12.67
C ILE A 52 -20.93 -6.23 -13.24
N HIS A 53 -20.55 -5.02 -12.83
CA HIS A 53 -19.36 -4.36 -13.36
C HIS A 53 -18.09 -5.13 -13.01
N SER A 54 -18.04 -5.77 -11.84
CA SER A 54 -16.95 -6.67 -11.46
C SER A 54 -16.90 -7.90 -12.36
N LEU A 55 -18.03 -8.58 -12.57
CA LEU A 55 -18.10 -9.71 -13.51
C LEU A 55 -17.67 -9.29 -14.92
N ASN A 56 -18.11 -8.13 -15.40
CA ASN A 56 -17.78 -7.62 -16.73
C ASN A 56 -16.30 -7.28 -16.87
N LEU A 57 -15.69 -6.67 -15.84
CA LEU A 57 -14.27 -6.34 -15.82
C LEU A 57 -13.42 -7.60 -15.86
N TRP A 58 -13.66 -8.54 -14.96
CA TRP A 58 -12.87 -9.77 -14.88
C TRP A 58 -13.09 -10.68 -16.07
N SER A 59 -14.32 -10.77 -16.60
CA SER A 59 -14.60 -11.51 -17.84
C SER A 59 -13.81 -10.93 -19.02
N GLN A 60 -13.71 -9.59 -19.12
CA GLN A 60 -12.95 -8.94 -20.18
C GLN A 60 -11.44 -9.14 -20.00
N LEU A 61 -10.91 -9.00 -18.78
CA LEU A 61 -9.48 -9.22 -18.51
C LEU A 61 -9.07 -10.66 -18.83
N ILE A 62 -9.82 -11.65 -18.31
CA ILE A 62 -9.55 -13.07 -18.58
C ILE A 62 -9.66 -13.34 -20.08
N GLY A 63 -10.75 -12.91 -20.72
CA GLY A 63 -10.97 -13.14 -22.15
C GLY A 63 -9.83 -12.61 -23.03
N THR A 64 -9.38 -11.39 -22.78
CA THR A 64 -8.34 -10.73 -23.59
C THR A 64 -6.92 -11.22 -23.28
N SER A 65 -6.65 -11.71 -22.07
CA SER A 65 -5.29 -12.07 -21.63
C SER A 65 -4.94 -13.55 -21.86
N LEU A 66 -5.92 -14.42 -22.13
CA LEU A 66 -5.73 -15.86 -22.31
C LEU A 66 -4.77 -16.26 -23.44
N LYS A 67 -4.66 -15.44 -24.49
CA LYS A 67 -3.74 -15.72 -25.62
C LYS A 67 -2.29 -15.38 -25.29
N GLN A 68 -2.07 -14.55 -24.28
CA GLN A 68 -0.75 -14.02 -23.92
C GLN A 68 -0.21 -14.66 -22.64
N ASN A 69 -1.07 -15.20 -21.77
CA ASN A 69 -0.67 -15.77 -20.50
C ASN A 69 -1.62 -16.90 -20.04
N ASP A 70 -1.04 -18.09 -19.83
CA ASP A 70 -1.77 -19.31 -19.48
C ASP A 70 -2.37 -19.30 -18.07
N LEU A 71 -1.91 -18.42 -17.17
CA LEU A 71 -2.39 -18.35 -15.77
C LEU A 71 -3.87 -17.96 -15.70
N PHE A 72 -4.31 -17.01 -16.52
CA PHE A 72 -5.73 -16.62 -16.59
C PHE A 72 -6.64 -17.76 -17.06
N GLY A 73 -6.08 -18.80 -17.71
CA GLY A 73 -6.75 -20.06 -18.04
C GLY A 73 -7.45 -20.68 -16.84
N GLN A 74 -6.80 -20.63 -15.67
CA GLN A 74 -7.32 -21.24 -14.45
C GLN A 74 -8.56 -20.50 -13.90
N LEU A 75 -8.76 -19.21 -14.27
CA LEU A 75 -9.86 -18.38 -13.80
C LEU A 75 -11.08 -18.38 -14.73
N LEU A 76 -10.94 -18.88 -15.96
CA LEU A 76 -12.00 -18.94 -16.96
C LEU A 76 -13.22 -19.74 -16.49
N MET A 77 -12.99 -20.93 -15.93
CA MET A 77 -14.06 -21.77 -15.38
C MET A 77 -14.73 -21.15 -14.15
N PRO A 78 -13.98 -20.64 -13.15
CA PRO A 78 -14.55 -19.87 -12.05
C PRO A 78 -15.48 -18.72 -12.50
N VAL A 79 -15.06 -17.84 -13.43
CA VAL A 79 -15.87 -16.67 -13.85
C VAL A 79 -17.11 -17.06 -14.63
N THR A 80 -17.00 -18.11 -15.43
CA THR A 80 -18.15 -18.71 -16.12
C THR A 80 -19.16 -19.27 -15.12
N ASN A 81 -18.70 -20.03 -14.11
CA ASN A 81 -19.57 -20.64 -13.11
C ASN A 81 -20.28 -19.61 -12.23
N ILE A 82 -19.59 -18.56 -11.75
CA ILE A 82 -20.22 -17.49 -10.97
C ILE A 82 -21.31 -16.82 -11.81
N SER A 83 -21.03 -16.52 -13.07
CA SER A 83 -21.98 -15.89 -13.99
C SER A 83 -23.22 -16.76 -14.21
N LEU A 84 -23.04 -18.06 -14.47
CA LEU A 84 -24.13 -19.01 -14.68
C LEU A 84 -24.98 -19.23 -13.42
N GLU A 85 -24.36 -19.37 -12.25
CA GLU A 85 -25.08 -19.52 -10.98
C GLU A 85 -25.81 -18.23 -10.58
N THR A 86 -25.26 -17.07 -10.91
CA THR A 86 -25.95 -15.78 -10.74
C THR A 86 -27.20 -15.70 -11.62
N LEU A 87 -27.14 -16.17 -12.88
CA LEU A 87 -28.32 -16.25 -13.75
C LEU A 87 -29.41 -17.16 -13.17
N ARG A 88 -29.03 -18.30 -12.57
CA ARG A 88 -29.97 -19.23 -11.91
C ARG A 88 -30.63 -18.61 -10.68
N LEU A 89 -29.86 -17.90 -9.87
CA LEU A 89 -30.35 -17.24 -8.65
C LEU A 89 -31.43 -16.19 -8.95
N PHE A 90 -31.26 -15.43 -10.04
CA PHE A 90 -32.19 -14.38 -10.46
C PHE A 90 -33.05 -14.79 -11.67
N SER A 91 -33.55 -16.02 -11.67
CA SER A 91 -34.31 -16.61 -12.79
C SER A 91 -35.68 -15.98 -13.07
N ALA A 92 -36.27 -15.23 -12.12
CA ALA A 92 -37.59 -14.62 -12.30
C ALA A 92 -37.59 -13.52 -13.40
N PHE A 93 -38.67 -13.46 -14.19
CA PHE A 93 -38.77 -12.58 -15.37
C PHE A 93 -38.56 -11.08 -15.09
N LYS A 94 -38.88 -10.62 -13.87
CA LYS A 94 -38.63 -9.23 -13.42
C LYS A 94 -37.14 -8.83 -13.37
N TYR A 95 -36.23 -9.80 -13.38
CA TYR A 95 -34.78 -9.61 -13.37
C TYR A 95 -34.15 -9.79 -14.76
N VAL A 96 -34.93 -9.92 -15.83
CA VAL A 96 -34.41 -10.00 -17.21
C VAL A 96 -33.41 -8.88 -17.54
N PRO A 97 -33.60 -7.61 -17.15
CA PRO A 97 -32.59 -6.58 -17.39
C PRO A 97 -31.22 -6.93 -16.79
N TYR A 98 -31.18 -7.37 -15.52
CA TYR A 98 -29.96 -7.81 -14.83
C TYR A 98 -29.33 -9.04 -15.51
N ARG A 99 -30.15 -10.00 -15.93
CA ARG A 99 -29.68 -11.21 -16.63
C ARG A 99 -29.03 -10.90 -17.98
N LEU A 100 -29.61 -9.99 -18.76
CA LEU A 100 -29.08 -9.62 -20.07
C LEU A 100 -27.68 -9.00 -19.97
N GLN A 101 -27.39 -8.24 -18.90
CA GLN A 101 -26.05 -7.71 -18.63
C GLN A 101 -25.01 -8.81 -18.38
N ILE A 102 -25.38 -9.86 -17.65
CA ILE A 102 -24.48 -11.00 -17.38
C ILE A 102 -24.29 -11.86 -18.64
N ILE A 103 -25.35 -12.06 -19.42
CA ILE A 103 -25.27 -12.82 -20.68
C ILE A 103 -24.34 -12.11 -21.67
N GLU A 104 -24.40 -10.77 -21.74
CA GLU A 104 -23.45 -9.98 -22.52
C GLU A 104 -21.99 -10.22 -22.10
N SER A 105 -21.71 -10.26 -20.80
CA SER A 105 -20.39 -10.59 -20.27
C SER A 105 -19.91 -11.98 -20.71
N LEU A 106 -20.80 -12.98 -20.63
CA LEU A 106 -20.49 -14.36 -21.04
C LEU A 106 -20.23 -14.46 -22.54
N ILE A 107 -20.99 -13.73 -23.36
CA ILE A 107 -20.77 -13.69 -24.82
C ILE A 107 -19.39 -13.08 -25.12
N LYS A 108 -19.03 -11.99 -24.43
CA LYS A 108 -17.73 -11.35 -24.58
C LYS A 108 -16.59 -12.27 -24.17
N LEU A 109 -16.71 -12.91 -23.01
CA LEU A 109 -15.73 -13.89 -22.52
C LEU A 109 -15.55 -15.03 -23.53
N SER A 110 -16.64 -15.61 -24.04
CA SER A 110 -16.62 -16.68 -25.06
C SER A 110 -15.89 -16.23 -26.33
N SER A 111 -16.20 -15.02 -26.82
CA SER A 111 -15.60 -14.46 -28.04
C SER A 111 -14.10 -14.17 -27.89
N GLU A 112 -13.67 -13.64 -26.73
CA GLU A 112 -12.28 -13.20 -26.53
C GLU A 112 -11.38 -14.40 -26.15
N SER A 113 -11.87 -15.30 -25.31
CA SER A 113 -11.15 -16.51 -24.87
C SER A 113 -11.03 -17.60 -25.94
N GLY A 114 -11.88 -17.57 -26.97
CA GLY A 114 -11.99 -18.67 -27.93
C GLY A 114 -12.60 -19.96 -27.36
N HIS A 115 -13.04 -19.97 -26.10
CA HIS A 115 -13.64 -21.13 -25.45
C HIS A 115 -15.16 -21.14 -25.63
N PHE A 116 -15.71 -22.30 -26.00
CA PHE A 116 -17.14 -22.43 -26.21
C PHE A 116 -17.93 -22.35 -24.90
N ILE A 117 -18.68 -21.26 -24.72
CA ILE A 117 -19.70 -21.12 -23.68
C ILE A 117 -21.08 -21.33 -24.33
N PRO A 118 -21.97 -22.19 -23.79
CA PRO A 118 -23.27 -22.49 -24.40
C PRO A 118 -24.28 -21.33 -24.21
N ILE A 119 -24.04 -20.21 -24.89
CA ILE A 119 -24.81 -18.96 -24.74
C ILE A 119 -26.30 -19.16 -24.94
N MET A 120 -26.73 -19.95 -25.92
CA MET A 120 -28.16 -20.15 -26.19
C MET A 120 -28.91 -20.76 -25.00
N ARG A 121 -28.24 -21.60 -24.21
CA ARG A 121 -28.82 -22.20 -22.99
C ARG A 121 -29.15 -21.14 -21.94
N THR A 122 -28.42 -20.03 -21.89
CA THR A 122 -28.62 -18.95 -20.91
C THR A 122 -29.92 -18.17 -21.15
N PHE A 123 -30.41 -18.13 -22.39
CA PHE A 123 -31.68 -17.50 -22.78
C PHE A 123 -32.91 -18.39 -22.55
N ARG A 124 -32.73 -19.71 -22.34
CA ARG A 124 -33.82 -20.69 -22.31
C ARG A 124 -34.94 -20.33 -21.33
N GLU A 125 -34.60 -19.92 -20.11
CA GLU A 125 -35.61 -19.56 -19.12
C GLU A 125 -36.37 -18.29 -19.49
N ILE A 126 -35.71 -17.31 -20.12
CA ILE A 126 -36.35 -16.09 -20.62
C ILE A 126 -37.35 -16.46 -21.73
N ILE A 127 -36.96 -17.35 -22.63
CA ILE A 127 -37.83 -17.88 -23.71
C ILE A 127 -39.05 -18.58 -23.13
N VAL A 128 -38.86 -19.47 -22.14
CA VAL A 128 -39.96 -20.19 -21.48
C VAL A 128 -40.93 -19.22 -20.81
N GLN A 129 -40.42 -18.22 -20.08
CA GLN A 129 -41.25 -17.23 -19.41
C GLN A 129 -41.97 -16.30 -20.40
N LEU A 130 -41.33 -15.92 -21.50
CA LEU A 130 -41.99 -15.19 -22.60
C LEU A 130 -43.15 -16.01 -23.19
N ALA A 131 -42.94 -17.30 -23.42
CA ALA A 131 -43.97 -18.19 -23.95
C ALA A 131 -45.15 -18.36 -22.99
N GLN A 132 -44.88 -18.57 -21.70
CA GLN A 132 -45.90 -18.68 -20.66
C GLN A 132 -46.75 -17.41 -20.55
N ASN A 133 -46.12 -16.23 -20.62
CA ASN A 133 -46.80 -14.95 -20.46
C ASN A 133 -47.44 -14.44 -21.76
N LYS A 134 -47.15 -15.04 -22.92
CA LYS A 134 -47.53 -14.53 -24.25
C LYS A 134 -48.99 -14.11 -24.38
N ASN A 135 -49.92 -14.98 -23.97
CA ASN A 135 -51.36 -14.71 -24.08
C ASN A 135 -51.82 -13.58 -23.15
N GLU A 136 -51.26 -13.52 -21.94
CA GLU A 136 -51.57 -12.48 -20.96
C GLU A 136 -51.03 -11.10 -21.41
N ILE A 137 -49.82 -11.06 -21.97
CA ILE A 137 -49.23 -9.85 -22.56
C ILE A 137 -50.13 -9.34 -23.70
N ILE A 138 -50.57 -10.22 -24.62
CA ILE A 138 -51.47 -9.85 -25.72
C ILE A 138 -52.81 -9.31 -25.17
N LEU A 139 -53.40 -9.97 -24.18
CA LEU A 139 -54.69 -9.59 -23.62
C LEU A 139 -54.63 -8.23 -22.89
N LYS A 140 -53.66 -8.03 -22.00
CA LYS A 140 -53.51 -6.79 -21.22
C LYS A 140 -53.27 -5.58 -22.12
N ASN A 141 -52.46 -5.74 -23.17
CA ASN A 141 -52.18 -4.63 -24.09
C ASN A 141 -53.35 -4.35 -25.05
N LYS A 142 -54.14 -5.36 -25.45
CA LYS A 142 -55.43 -5.14 -26.15
C LYS A 142 -56.42 -4.35 -25.28
N ILE A 143 -56.50 -4.64 -23.98
CA ILE A 143 -57.36 -3.91 -23.02
C ILE A 143 -56.85 -2.47 -22.81
N LYS A 144 -55.54 -2.27 -22.62
CA LYS A 144 -54.92 -0.93 -22.46
C LYS A 144 -55.15 -0.06 -23.70
N ASN A 145 -55.03 -0.62 -24.90
CA ASN A 145 -55.31 0.09 -26.15
C ASN A 145 -56.80 0.38 -26.37
N LYS A 146 -57.71 -0.49 -25.91
CA LYS A 146 -59.17 -0.21 -25.89
C LYS A 146 -59.56 0.88 -24.89
N LYS A 147 -58.92 0.93 -23.71
CA LYS A 147 -59.12 2.01 -22.71
C LYS A 147 -58.60 3.36 -23.22
N LYS A 148 -57.39 3.41 -23.80
CA LYS A 148 -56.84 4.62 -24.45
C LYS A 148 -57.76 5.14 -25.58
N LYS A 149 -58.41 4.26 -26.34
CA LYS A 149 -59.40 4.65 -27.37
C LYS A 149 -60.77 5.08 -26.81
N LYS A 150 -61.10 4.74 -25.55
CA LYS A 150 -62.36 5.16 -24.87
C LYS A 150 -62.23 6.47 -24.10
N GLU A 151 -61.04 6.81 -23.61
CA GLU A 151 -60.75 8.07 -22.88
C GLU A 151 -60.58 9.29 -23.81
N THR A 152 -60.50 9.09 -25.13
CA THR A 152 -60.49 10.18 -26.13
C THR A 152 -61.90 10.59 -26.59
N LYS A 153 -62.82 10.86 -25.65
CA LYS A 153 -64.06 11.63 -25.90
C LYS A 153 -64.07 12.86 -24.98
N PRO A 154 -64.44 14.05 -25.47
CA PRO A 154 -64.27 15.29 -24.73
C PRO A 154 -65.34 15.41 -23.63
N MET A 155 -64.93 15.53 -22.37
CA MET A 155 -65.79 16.03 -21.29
C MET A 155 -64.98 16.89 -20.32
N GLU A 156 -65.44 18.14 -20.26
CA GLU A 156 -65.35 19.20 -19.25
C GLU A 156 -64.26 19.21 -18.17
N ILE A 157 -63.71 20.42 -18.06
CA ILE A 157 -62.74 20.91 -17.09
C ILE A 157 -63.29 20.73 -15.66
N VAL A 158 -62.78 19.72 -14.96
CA VAL A 158 -62.81 19.70 -13.49
C VAL A 158 -61.39 19.43 -12.99
N LYS A 159 -60.85 20.41 -12.25
CA LYS A 159 -59.55 20.33 -11.55
C LYS A 159 -59.49 19.08 -10.67
N LYS A 160 -58.90 18.00 -11.19
CA LYS A 160 -58.43 16.87 -10.37
C LYS A 160 -56.90 16.90 -10.33
N LYS A 161 -56.39 16.91 -9.09
CA LYS A 161 -54.96 16.82 -8.74
C LYS A 161 -54.23 15.82 -9.64
N GLU A 162 -53.08 16.25 -10.16
CA GLU A 162 -52.17 15.41 -10.97
C GLU A 162 -51.92 14.06 -10.29
N PRO A 163 -52.03 12.93 -11.02
CA PRO A 163 -51.50 11.68 -10.53
C PRO A 163 -49.97 11.77 -10.55
N LYS A 164 -49.36 11.81 -9.37
CA LYS A 164 -47.92 11.61 -9.15
C LYS A 164 -47.50 10.20 -9.61
N SER A 165 -47.32 10.00 -10.91
CA SER A 165 -46.45 8.95 -11.44
C SER A 165 -46.08 9.30 -12.89
N ALA A 166 -44.94 9.95 -13.08
CA ALA A 166 -44.30 9.99 -14.38
C ALA A 166 -44.21 8.56 -14.94
N ASN A 167 -44.73 8.35 -16.17
CA ASN A 167 -44.49 7.13 -16.93
C ASN A 167 -42.98 7.05 -17.20
N LYS A 168 -42.23 6.40 -16.30
CA LYS A 168 -40.79 6.20 -16.42
C LYS A 168 -40.51 5.43 -17.72
N ILE A 169 -39.81 6.05 -18.66
CA ILE A 169 -39.28 5.41 -19.86
C ILE A 169 -38.42 4.22 -19.41
N ILE A 170 -38.72 3.01 -19.89
CA ILE A 170 -37.99 1.80 -19.50
C ILE A 170 -36.69 1.73 -20.30
N ASN A 171 -35.55 1.91 -19.64
CA ASN A 171 -34.23 1.77 -20.25
C ASN A 171 -33.50 0.55 -19.64
N LEU A 172 -33.28 -0.49 -20.47
CA LEU A 172 -32.65 -1.75 -20.04
C LEU A 172 -31.16 -1.59 -19.68
N ASN A 173 -30.50 -0.52 -20.11
CA ASN A 173 -29.07 -0.28 -19.86
C ASN A 173 -28.81 0.29 -18.45
N VAL A 174 -29.82 0.87 -17.81
CA VAL A 174 -29.71 1.48 -16.48
C VAL A 174 -30.69 0.87 -15.46
N THR A 175 -31.38 -0.21 -15.84
CA THR A 175 -32.35 -0.90 -14.99
C THR A 175 -31.88 -2.32 -14.70
N LEU A 176 -31.86 -2.72 -13.41
CA LEU A 176 -31.56 -4.10 -13.00
C LEU A 176 -32.80 -4.92 -12.64
N LYS A 177 -33.94 -4.26 -12.41
CA LYS A 177 -35.19 -4.92 -12.00
C LYS A 177 -36.37 -4.04 -12.38
N ILE A 178 -37.44 -4.67 -12.85
CA ILE A 178 -38.71 -4.00 -13.16
C ILE A 178 -39.85 -4.50 -12.26
N SER A 179 -40.97 -3.78 -12.25
CA SER A 179 -42.17 -4.21 -11.52
C SER A 179 -42.86 -5.39 -12.21
N LYS A 180 -43.71 -6.12 -11.46
CA LYS A 180 -44.48 -7.25 -12.00
C LYS A 180 -45.53 -6.79 -13.02
N GLU A 181 -45.96 -5.54 -12.97
CA GLU A 181 -46.90 -4.95 -13.92
C GLU A 181 -46.18 -4.62 -15.23
N GLN A 182 -44.98 -4.03 -15.13
CA GLN A 182 -44.12 -3.68 -16.25
C GLN A 182 -43.69 -4.90 -17.07
N THR A 183 -43.59 -6.09 -16.46
CA THR A 183 -43.22 -7.32 -17.20
C THR A 183 -44.23 -7.70 -18.28
N PHE A 184 -45.45 -7.17 -18.25
CA PHE A 184 -46.48 -7.44 -19.26
C PHE A 184 -46.64 -6.31 -20.28
N GLU A 185 -45.86 -5.23 -20.20
CA GLU A 185 -45.96 -4.11 -21.13
C GLU A 185 -45.27 -4.40 -22.47
N MET A 186 -45.93 -4.10 -23.59
CA MET A 186 -45.35 -4.39 -24.92
C MET A 186 -44.03 -3.66 -25.19
N ASP A 187 -43.86 -2.43 -24.68
CA ASP A 187 -42.62 -1.67 -24.82
C ASP A 187 -41.43 -2.42 -24.19
N PHE A 188 -41.62 -2.93 -22.96
CA PHE A 188 -40.61 -3.74 -22.28
C PHE A 188 -40.28 -5.01 -23.07
N ILE A 189 -41.30 -5.74 -23.54
CA ILE A 189 -41.11 -6.97 -24.30
C ILE A 189 -40.39 -6.72 -25.63
N GLN A 190 -40.70 -5.62 -26.32
CA GLN A 190 -40.01 -5.21 -27.54
C GLN A 190 -38.52 -4.97 -27.26
N LYS A 191 -38.20 -4.16 -26.25
CA LYS A 191 -36.82 -3.88 -25.84
C LYS A 191 -36.05 -5.14 -25.43
N VAL A 192 -36.69 -6.09 -24.74
CA VAL A 192 -36.07 -7.37 -24.38
C VAL A 192 -35.75 -8.19 -25.63
N VAL A 193 -36.70 -8.32 -26.56
CA VAL A 193 -36.50 -9.10 -27.81
C VAL A 193 -35.43 -8.44 -28.69
N ASP A 194 -35.43 -7.12 -28.81
CA ASP A 194 -34.40 -6.38 -29.53
C ASP A 194 -33.03 -6.59 -28.90
N ARG A 195 -32.92 -6.53 -27.57
CA ARG A 195 -31.65 -6.78 -26.88
C ARG A 195 -31.17 -8.24 -27.04
N ILE A 196 -32.07 -9.22 -27.00
CA ILE A 196 -31.73 -10.62 -27.28
C ILE A 196 -31.20 -10.75 -28.71
N TYR A 197 -31.85 -10.11 -29.68
CA TYR A 197 -31.43 -10.11 -31.08
C TYR A 197 -30.01 -9.57 -31.23
N GLU A 198 -29.71 -8.41 -30.62
CA GLU A 198 -28.39 -7.79 -30.64
C GLU A 198 -27.29 -8.72 -30.10
N LEU A 199 -27.54 -9.30 -28.93
CA LEU A 199 -26.59 -10.17 -28.26
C LEU A 199 -26.34 -11.47 -29.05
N LEU A 200 -27.40 -12.08 -29.58
CA LEU A 200 -27.29 -13.27 -30.42
C LEU A 200 -26.54 -12.97 -31.72
N LEU A 201 -26.85 -11.87 -32.38
CA LEU A 201 -26.18 -11.48 -33.63
C LEU A 201 -24.67 -11.24 -33.40
N TYR A 202 -24.30 -10.55 -32.31
CA TYR A 202 -22.90 -10.37 -31.94
C TYR A 202 -22.18 -11.70 -31.65
N TYR A 203 -22.81 -12.58 -30.88
CA TYR A 203 -22.27 -13.91 -30.60
C TYR A 203 -22.07 -14.73 -31.89
N LEU A 204 -23.11 -14.81 -32.73
CA LEU A 204 -23.07 -15.58 -33.98
C LEU A 204 -22.02 -15.05 -34.95
N LYS A 205 -21.85 -13.72 -35.03
CA LYS A 205 -20.74 -13.09 -35.77
C LYS A 205 -19.38 -13.56 -35.25
N SER A 206 -19.19 -13.60 -33.93
CA SER A 206 -17.90 -13.97 -33.31
C SER A 206 -17.46 -15.41 -33.57
N ILE A 207 -18.39 -16.30 -33.89
CA ILE A 207 -18.11 -17.71 -34.19
C ILE A 207 -18.33 -18.07 -35.67
N SER A 208 -18.69 -17.10 -36.51
CA SER A 208 -19.10 -17.34 -37.89
C SER A 208 -18.01 -17.94 -38.79
N HIS A 209 -16.74 -17.82 -38.38
CA HIS A 209 -15.58 -18.37 -39.08
C HIS A 209 -15.20 -19.79 -38.62
N LEU A 210 -15.77 -20.29 -37.52
CA LEU A 210 -15.36 -21.58 -36.97
C LEU A 210 -15.62 -22.70 -37.95
N ILE A 211 -14.67 -23.64 -38.05
CA ILE A 211 -14.85 -24.79 -38.93
C ILE A 211 -16.15 -25.49 -38.56
N SER A 212 -16.47 -25.65 -37.26
CA SER A 212 -17.65 -26.34 -36.72
C SER A 212 -18.95 -25.52 -36.67
N PHE A 213 -19.01 -24.35 -37.32
CA PHE A 213 -20.20 -23.48 -37.29
C PHE A 213 -21.50 -24.18 -37.76
N PRO A 214 -21.50 -24.95 -38.88
CA PRO A 214 -22.64 -25.76 -39.32
C PRO A 214 -23.25 -26.68 -38.25
N GLU A 215 -22.43 -27.32 -37.41
CA GLU A 215 -22.93 -28.21 -36.36
C GLU A 215 -23.47 -27.42 -35.17
N ILE A 216 -22.82 -26.31 -34.79
CA ILE A 216 -23.26 -25.44 -33.71
C ILE A 216 -24.65 -24.86 -34.01
N ILE A 217 -24.92 -24.52 -35.27
CA ILE A 217 -26.17 -23.84 -35.65
C ILE A 217 -27.40 -24.76 -35.60
N LEU A 218 -27.23 -26.08 -35.71
CA LEU A 218 -28.31 -27.04 -35.55
C LEU A 218 -28.96 -26.94 -34.16
N ILE A 219 -28.15 -26.76 -33.12
CA ILE A 219 -28.62 -26.58 -31.74
C ILE A 219 -29.31 -25.21 -31.59
N PHE A 220 -28.75 -24.17 -32.23
CA PHE A 220 -29.33 -22.83 -32.24
C PHE A 220 -30.73 -22.80 -32.87
N HIS A 221 -30.93 -23.49 -34.00
CA HIS A 221 -32.20 -23.57 -34.72
C HIS A 221 -33.36 -24.05 -33.83
N GLY A 222 -33.12 -25.11 -33.07
CA GLY A 222 -34.13 -25.71 -32.19
C GLY A 222 -34.62 -24.73 -31.11
N GLU A 223 -33.72 -23.99 -30.48
CA GLU A 223 -34.06 -23.01 -29.44
C GLU A 223 -34.58 -21.68 -30.03
N CYS A 224 -34.03 -21.22 -31.16
CA CYS A 224 -34.48 -20.00 -31.82
C CYS A 224 -35.92 -20.14 -32.36
N SER A 225 -36.27 -21.31 -32.88
CA SER A 225 -37.65 -21.64 -33.27
C SER A 225 -38.63 -21.53 -32.10
N LYS A 226 -38.23 -21.94 -30.88
CA LYS A 226 -39.04 -21.78 -29.67
C LYS A 226 -39.16 -20.30 -29.28
N LEU A 227 -38.07 -19.53 -29.36
CA LEU A 227 -38.07 -18.08 -29.13
C LEU A 227 -39.03 -17.36 -30.09
N ILE A 228 -38.95 -17.63 -31.40
CA ILE A 228 -39.85 -17.03 -32.40
C ILE A 228 -41.32 -17.29 -32.05
N LYS A 229 -41.67 -18.52 -31.67
CA LYS A 229 -43.04 -18.86 -31.25
C LYS A 229 -43.47 -18.13 -29.97
N SER A 230 -42.53 -17.80 -29.07
CA SER A 230 -42.80 -17.08 -27.82
C SER A 230 -43.05 -15.57 -28.01
N ILE A 231 -42.53 -14.95 -29.07
CA ILE A 231 -42.65 -13.51 -29.31
C ILE A 231 -44.12 -13.12 -29.64
N PRO A 232 -44.72 -12.15 -28.93
CA PRO A 232 -46.15 -11.82 -29.07
C PRO A 232 -46.50 -10.89 -30.25
N TYR A 233 -45.52 -10.46 -31.05
CA TYR A 233 -45.71 -9.49 -32.13
C TYR A 233 -44.91 -9.85 -33.41
N ALA A 234 -45.44 -9.46 -34.58
CA ALA A 234 -44.94 -9.93 -35.89
C ALA A 234 -43.52 -9.45 -36.22
N ARG A 235 -43.20 -8.17 -35.99
CA ARG A 235 -41.89 -7.58 -36.32
C ARG A 235 -40.73 -8.37 -35.70
N GLY A 236 -40.81 -8.68 -34.41
CA GLY A 236 -39.76 -9.42 -33.69
C GLY A 236 -39.63 -10.87 -34.19
N GLN A 237 -40.74 -11.51 -34.57
CA GLN A 237 -40.69 -12.83 -35.20
C GLN A 237 -39.97 -12.79 -36.55
N THR A 238 -40.26 -11.79 -37.38
CA THR A 238 -39.62 -11.63 -38.69
C THR A 238 -38.12 -11.36 -38.55
N MET A 239 -37.71 -10.50 -37.62
CA MET A 239 -36.29 -10.22 -37.35
C MET A 239 -35.53 -11.49 -36.96
N MET A 240 -36.07 -12.30 -36.05
CA MET A 240 -35.43 -13.56 -35.63
C MET A 240 -35.39 -14.61 -36.75
N ARG A 241 -36.42 -14.69 -37.60
CA ARG A 241 -36.40 -15.56 -38.80
C ARG A 241 -35.32 -15.13 -39.79
N GLN A 242 -35.14 -13.83 -40.00
CA GLN A 242 -34.09 -13.31 -40.86
C GLN A 242 -32.69 -13.64 -40.32
N LEU A 243 -32.50 -13.61 -39.00
CA LEU A 243 -31.25 -14.06 -38.38
C LEU A 243 -30.99 -15.54 -38.64
N MET A 244 -32.01 -16.41 -38.50
CA MET A 244 -31.88 -17.83 -38.82
C MET A 244 -31.50 -18.08 -40.28
N ASP A 245 -32.14 -17.39 -41.24
CA ASP A 245 -31.79 -17.49 -42.66
C ASP A 245 -30.33 -17.09 -42.94
N LYS A 246 -29.84 -16.05 -42.26
CA LYS A 246 -28.43 -15.62 -42.38
C LYS A 246 -27.46 -16.63 -41.78
N CYS A 247 -27.86 -17.26 -40.69
CA CYS A 247 -27.11 -18.37 -40.11
C CYS A 247 -27.03 -19.57 -41.06
N ASP A 248 -28.10 -19.92 -41.76
CA ASP A 248 -28.12 -21.00 -42.75
C ASP A 248 -27.18 -20.71 -43.93
N LYS A 249 -27.21 -19.49 -44.46
CA LYS A 249 -26.29 -19.03 -45.50
C LYS A 249 -24.83 -19.10 -45.06
N ASN A 250 -24.56 -18.73 -43.82
CA ASN A 250 -23.21 -18.84 -43.26
C ASN A 250 -22.76 -20.29 -43.09
N ALA A 251 -23.66 -21.18 -42.65
CA ALA A 251 -23.36 -22.60 -42.55
C ALA A 251 -23.06 -23.22 -43.93
N GLN A 252 -23.85 -22.90 -44.96
CA GLN A 252 -23.58 -23.30 -46.34
C GLN A 252 -22.23 -22.79 -46.82
N PHE A 253 -21.93 -21.51 -46.58
CA PHE A 253 -20.63 -20.92 -46.91
C PHE A 253 -19.46 -21.70 -46.28
N ILE A 254 -19.55 -22.07 -44.99
CA ILE A 254 -18.50 -22.87 -44.33
C ILE A 254 -18.39 -24.27 -44.95
N VAL A 255 -19.51 -24.95 -45.22
CA VAL A 255 -19.52 -26.29 -45.84
C VAL A 255 -18.85 -26.26 -47.22
N GLU A 256 -19.18 -25.30 -48.07
CA GLU A 256 -18.56 -25.15 -49.40
C GLU A 256 -17.04 -24.97 -49.31
N HIS A 257 -16.54 -24.21 -48.32
CA HIS A 257 -15.11 -24.04 -48.12
C HIS A 257 -14.44 -25.30 -47.54
N ARG A 258 -15.12 -26.04 -46.65
CA ARG A 258 -14.62 -27.35 -46.18
C ARG A 258 -14.46 -28.32 -47.34
N GLU A 259 -15.40 -28.33 -48.29
CA GLU A 259 -15.36 -29.20 -49.47
C GLU A 259 -14.21 -28.81 -50.42
N LYS A 260 -14.03 -27.52 -50.71
CA LYS A 260 -12.91 -27.02 -51.53
C LYS A 260 -11.54 -27.45 -51.00
N GLN A 261 -11.40 -27.56 -49.67
CA GLN A 261 -10.16 -27.96 -49.01
C GLN A 261 -10.09 -29.45 -48.66
N ASN A 262 -11.03 -30.28 -49.14
CA ASN A 262 -11.12 -31.72 -48.86
C ASN A 262 -11.19 -32.06 -47.35
N LEU A 263 -11.84 -31.21 -46.55
CA LEU A 263 -11.97 -31.37 -45.09
C LEU A 263 -13.28 -32.06 -44.66
N SER A 264 -14.26 -32.21 -45.56
CA SER A 264 -15.62 -32.70 -45.25
C SER A 264 -15.71 -34.15 -44.75
N GLY A 265 -14.73 -35.01 -45.09
CA GLY A 265 -14.69 -36.43 -44.70
C GLY A 265 -13.68 -36.80 -43.61
N LYS A 266 -12.74 -35.91 -43.27
CA LYS A 266 -11.58 -36.20 -42.39
C LYS A 266 -11.71 -35.67 -40.96
N LEU A 267 -12.82 -35.02 -40.60
CA LEU A 267 -13.05 -34.47 -39.24
C LEU A 267 -13.00 -35.51 -38.11
N LYS A 268 -13.15 -36.81 -38.41
CA LYS A 268 -12.94 -37.89 -37.43
C LYS A 268 -11.48 -38.34 -37.27
N GLU A 269 -10.60 -38.07 -38.24
CA GLU A 269 -9.18 -38.42 -38.21
C GLU A 269 -8.27 -37.21 -37.96
N LEU A 270 -8.84 -36.00 -37.85
CA LEU A 270 -8.13 -34.74 -37.67
C LEU A 270 -7.63 -34.58 -36.22
N ILE A 271 -6.48 -35.17 -35.94
CA ILE A 271 -5.57 -34.79 -34.83
C ILE A 271 -4.81 -33.48 -35.17
N ASP A 272 -4.94 -32.98 -36.41
CA ASP A 272 -4.13 -31.90 -36.95
C ASP A 272 -4.74 -30.51 -36.66
N GLN A 273 -4.62 -30.04 -35.41
CA GLN A 273 -5.08 -28.72 -34.95
C GLN A 273 -4.62 -27.57 -35.88
N GLN A 274 -3.43 -27.71 -36.47
CA GLN A 274 -2.85 -26.70 -37.35
C GLN A 274 -3.69 -26.47 -38.62
N ARG A 275 -4.30 -27.52 -39.19
CA ARG A 275 -5.17 -27.39 -40.37
C ARG A 275 -6.50 -26.70 -40.05
N ILE A 276 -7.03 -26.93 -38.86
CA ILE A 276 -8.25 -26.27 -38.38
C ILE A 276 -7.99 -24.77 -38.21
N GLU A 277 -6.86 -24.41 -37.58
CA GLU A 277 -6.47 -23.01 -37.39
C GLU A 277 -6.23 -22.29 -38.73
N LEU A 278 -5.57 -22.93 -39.69
CA LEU A 278 -5.35 -22.37 -41.02
C LEU A 278 -6.67 -22.11 -41.75
N PHE A 279 -7.61 -23.07 -41.72
CA PHE A 279 -8.95 -22.89 -42.28
C PHE A 279 -9.67 -21.71 -41.64
N GLU A 280 -9.74 -21.68 -40.30
CA GLU A 280 -10.48 -20.65 -39.57
C GLU A 280 -9.88 -19.24 -39.78
N ASN A 281 -8.56 -19.12 -39.90
CA ASN A 281 -7.89 -17.86 -40.21
C ASN A 281 -8.17 -17.39 -41.64
N GLU A 282 -8.18 -18.29 -42.62
CA GLU A 282 -8.56 -17.96 -43.99
C GLU A 282 -10.00 -17.45 -44.06
N ILE A 283 -10.94 -18.14 -43.42
CA ILE A 283 -12.35 -17.73 -43.39
C ILE A 283 -12.54 -16.36 -42.72
N ARG A 284 -11.78 -16.04 -41.67
CA ARG A 284 -11.82 -14.69 -41.04
C ARG A 284 -11.50 -13.57 -42.04
N ASN A 285 -10.63 -13.82 -43.01
CA ASN A 285 -10.23 -12.84 -44.01
C ASN A 285 -11.25 -12.69 -45.15
N LEU A 286 -12.04 -13.73 -45.43
CA LEU A 286 -12.97 -13.77 -46.57
C LEU A 286 -14.32 -13.08 -46.34
N LYS A 287 -14.55 -12.46 -45.16
CA LYS A 287 -15.84 -11.86 -44.72
C LYS A 287 -17.05 -12.76 -44.95
N THR A 288 -17.47 -13.47 -43.90
CA THR A 288 -18.61 -14.40 -43.98
C THR A 288 -19.97 -13.68 -44.17
N PRO A 289 -21.01 -14.36 -44.69
CA PRO A 289 -22.34 -13.77 -44.86
C PRO A 289 -22.96 -13.18 -43.57
N LEU A 290 -22.61 -13.74 -42.41
CA LEU A 290 -23.03 -13.20 -41.10
C LEU A 290 -22.26 -11.94 -40.71
N VAL A 291 -20.96 -11.86 -41.01
CA VAL A 291 -20.14 -10.66 -40.78
C VAL A 291 -20.66 -9.50 -41.62
N GLU A 292 -20.93 -9.72 -42.90
CA GLU A 292 -21.50 -8.68 -43.77
C GLU A 292 -22.86 -8.21 -43.28
N PHE A 293 -23.73 -9.14 -42.89
CA PHE A 293 -25.05 -8.81 -42.35
C PHE A 293 -24.94 -8.00 -41.05
N TYR A 294 -24.01 -8.35 -40.16
CA TYR A 294 -23.75 -7.60 -38.94
C TYR A 294 -23.25 -6.18 -39.21
N GLU A 295 -22.30 -6.01 -40.14
CA GLU A 295 -21.77 -4.69 -40.53
C GLU A 295 -22.89 -3.78 -41.07
N GLN A 296 -23.76 -4.31 -41.95
CA GLN A 296 -24.92 -3.58 -42.49
C GLN A 296 -25.92 -3.20 -41.39
N TRP A 297 -26.27 -4.14 -40.52
CA TRP A 297 -27.17 -3.90 -39.39
C TRP A 297 -26.62 -2.83 -38.44
N ARG A 298 -25.31 -2.87 -38.16
CA ARG A 298 -24.62 -1.91 -37.28
C ARG A 298 -24.68 -0.49 -37.83
N GLN A 299 -24.43 -0.31 -39.14
CA GLN A 299 -24.52 0.98 -39.81
C GLN A 299 -25.96 1.53 -39.83
N PHE A 300 -26.96 0.66 -39.95
CA PHE A 300 -28.37 1.07 -39.88
C PHE A 300 -28.75 1.54 -38.46
N LYS A 301 -28.29 0.81 -37.43
CA LYS A 301 -28.49 1.16 -36.01
C LYS A 301 -27.84 2.49 -35.63
N SER A 302 -26.61 2.76 -36.09
CA SER A 302 -25.90 4.02 -35.78
C SER A 302 -26.59 5.25 -36.38
N LYS A 303 -27.26 5.10 -37.53
CA LYS A 303 -28.03 6.17 -38.17
C LYS A 303 -29.37 6.45 -37.47
N GLN A 304 -30.01 5.45 -36.86
CA GLN A 304 -31.24 5.63 -36.08
C GLN A 304 -31.00 6.35 -34.74
N SER A 305 -29.85 6.14 -34.08
CA SER A 305 -29.49 6.81 -32.83
C SER A 305 -29.22 8.31 -32.96
N THR A 306 -28.94 8.81 -34.17
CA THR A 306 -28.72 10.25 -34.44
C THR A 306 -29.99 11.05 -34.71
N SER A 307 -31.14 10.40 -34.92
CA SER A 307 -32.42 11.08 -35.23
C SER A 307 -33.40 11.17 -34.05
N GLU A 308 -33.15 10.49 -32.93
CA GLU A 308 -34.00 10.52 -31.74
C GLU A 308 -33.23 11.17 -30.55
N THR A 309 -33.60 12.41 -30.23
CA THR A 309 -33.39 13.18 -28.97
C THR A 309 -32.11 13.99 -28.73
N ASN A 310 -32.37 15.27 -28.44
CA ASN A 310 -31.54 16.30 -27.82
C ASN A 310 -31.53 16.18 -26.27
N GLU A 311 -31.81 15.01 -25.68
CA GLU A 311 -31.87 14.85 -24.21
C GLU A 311 -31.51 13.44 -23.68
N GLU A 312 -31.13 12.48 -24.54
CA GLU A 312 -30.61 11.18 -24.11
C GLU A 312 -29.15 11.02 -24.53
N ALA A 313 -28.27 10.63 -23.59
CA ALA A 313 -26.85 10.41 -23.87
C ALA A 313 -26.70 9.40 -25.04
N PRO A 314 -25.94 9.75 -26.11
CA PRO A 314 -25.97 8.98 -27.34
C PRO A 314 -25.38 7.58 -27.16
N TYR A 315 -26.12 6.59 -27.65
CA TYR A 315 -25.67 5.21 -27.82
C TYR A 315 -24.51 5.18 -28.84
N LYS A 316 -23.28 4.92 -28.39
CA LYS A 316 -22.16 4.52 -29.27
C LYS A 316 -22.23 3.00 -29.50
N PRO A 317 -22.46 2.50 -30.72
CA PRO A 317 -22.37 1.07 -30.99
C PRO A 317 -20.91 0.60 -30.86
N PHE A 318 -20.70 -0.40 -30.00
CA PHE A 318 -19.42 -1.04 -29.68
C PHE A 318 -18.53 -1.25 -30.92
N CYS A 319 -17.37 -0.57 -30.96
CA CYS A 319 -16.27 -0.80 -31.90
C CYS A 319 -15.13 -1.49 -31.16
N CYS A 320 -14.65 -2.59 -31.72
CA CYS A 320 -13.30 -3.13 -31.51
C CYS A 320 -12.47 -2.71 -32.72
N ASP A 321 -12.12 -1.42 -32.83
CA ASP A 321 -11.09 -1.02 -33.79
C ASP A 321 -9.77 -1.09 -33.05
N SER A 322 -9.00 -2.12 -33.38
CA SER A 322 -7.64 -2.39 -32.92
C SER A 322 -6.59 -1.59 -33.70
N ASP A 323 -6.96 -0.44 -34.26
CA ASP A 323 -6.06 0.44 -35.00
C ASP A 323 -6.10 1.85 -34.41
N CYS A 324 -5.34 2.05 -33.34
CA CYS A 324 -4.88 3.37 -32.92
C CYS A 324 -3.41 3.23 -32.51
N PRO A 325 -2.46 3.89 -33.21
CA PRO A 325 -1.06 3.84 -32.84
C PRO A 325 -0.88 4.77 -31.64
N PHE A 326 -0.89 4.23 -30.43
CA PHE A 326 -0.50 4.99 -29.25
C PHE A 326 0.75 4.38 -28.64
N ILE A 327 1.78 5.20 -28.71
CA ILE A 327 3.14 5.04 -28.21
C ILE A 327 3.11 4.41 -26.80
N LEU A 328 3.70 3.22 -26.71
CA LEU A 328 4.20 2.66 -25.46
C LEU A 328 5.22 3.64 -24.87
N ALA A 329 4.82 4.38 -23.85
CA ALA A 329 5.74 4.86 -22.84
C ALA A 329 5.57 3.95 -21.62
N THR A 330 6.40 2.92 -21.55
CA THR A 330 6.73 2.19 -20.33
C THR A 330 7.20 3.19 -19.27
N MET A 331 6.46 3.33 -18.15
CA MET A 331 6.90 4.10 -16.98
C MET A 331 7.95 3.27 -16.21
N SER A 332 9.22 3.65 -16.32
CA SER A 332 10.37 3.01 -15.66
C SER A 332 10.44 3.37 -14.17
N GLN A 333 11.23 2.63 -13.40
CA GLN A 333 11.59 2.88 -11.99
C GLN A 333 12.20 4.29 -11.70
N GLU A 334 12.36 5.15 -12.72
CA GLU A 334 13.03 6.46 -12.65
C GLU A 334 12.10 7.63 -12.25
N GLU A 335 10.78 7.44 -12.19
CA GLU A 335 9.79 8.55 -12.13
C GLU A 335 9.42 9.08 -10.72
N LYS A 336 10.32 9.02 -9.74
CA LYS A 336 9.99 9.41 -8.34
C LYS A 336 11.08 10.26 -7.67
N SER A 337 11.41 11.42 -8.24
CA SER A 337 12.41 12.36 -7.68
C SER A 337 11.84 13.74 -7.32
N ILE A 338 12.61 14.49 -6.51
CA ILE A 338 12.40 15.90 -6.19
C ILE A 338 13.44 16.72 -6.95
N LEU A 339 13.01 17.75 -7.68
CA LEU A 339 13.91 18.72 -8.31
C LEU A 339 13.83 20.06 -7.60
N GLY A 340 14.93 20.44 -6.96
CA GLY A 340 15.12 21.78 -6.41
C GLY A 340 15.74 22.73 -7.45
N LEU A 341 15.23 23.96 -7.55
CA LEU A 341 15.85 25.04 -8.31
C LEU A 341 16.16 26.22 -7.38
N GLY A 342 17.44 26.59 -7.25
CA GLY A 342 17.87 27.59 -6.27
C GLY A 342 19.23 28.20 -6.52
N ASN A 343 19.70 28.96 -5.52
CA ASN A 343 20.97 29.67 -5.54
C ASN A 343 21.98 28.91 -4.66
N PRO A 344 22.96 28.18 -5.22
CA PRO A 344 24.05 27.59 -4.44
C PRO A 344 24.94 28.71 -3.92
N LEU A 345 25.04 28.81 -2.60
CA LEU A 345 25.89 29.79 -1.92
C LEU A 345 26.79 29.07 -0.92
N LEU A 346 28.05 29.48 -0.84
CA LEU A 346 28.92 29.04 0.25
C LEU A 346 28.68 29.92 1.48
N ASP A 347 28.23 29.32 2.57
CA ASP A 347 28.02 30.02 3.84
C ASP A 347 29.37 30.25 4.53
N VAL A 348 29.70 31.51 4.78
CA VAL A 348 30.87 31.96 5.54
C VAL A 348 30.39 32.37 6.93
N ILE A 349 30.61 31.50 7.91
CA ILE A 349 30.02 31.62 9.24
C ILE A 349 31.06 32.10 10.24
N ALA A 350 30.76 33.17 10.99
CA ALA A 350 31.60 33.63 12.09
C ALA A 350 30.77 34.12 13.29
N THR A 351 31.28 33.90 14.49
CA THR A 351 30.77 34.59 15.69
C THR A 351 31.44 35.96 15.81
N CYS A 352 30.65 37.02 15.78
CA CYS A 352 31.11 38.40 15.79
C CYS A 352 30.44 39.23 16.90
N ASN A 353 30.88 40.48 17.07
CA ASN A 353 30.27 41.43 18.00
C ASN A 353 29.23 42.32 17.29
N GLU A 354 28.37 43.01 18.05
CA GLU A 354 27.34 43.89 17.48
C GLU A 354 27.93 45.09 16.73
N ASP A 355 29.12 45.54 17.10
CA ASP A 355 29.78 46.67 16.42
C ASP A 355 30.23 46.30 15.00
N PHE A 356 30.55 45.03 14.75
CA PHE A 356 30.84 44.55 13.40
C PHE A 356 29.60 44.56 12.50
N LEU A 357 28.40 44.29 13.05
CA LEU A 357 27.15 44.43 12.28
C LEU A 357 26.91 45.90 11.90
N LYS A 358 27.09 46.82 12.86
CA LYS A 358 26.92 48.27 12.60
C LYS A 358 27.87 48.79 11.54
N LYS A 359 29.11 48.30 11.49
CA LYS A 359 30.11 48.65 10.47
C LYS A 359 29.57 48.44 9.04
N TYR A 360 28.78 47.40 8.84
CA TYR A 360 28.21 47.03 7.54
C TYR A 360 26.72 47.35 7.42
N ASP A 361 26.12 48.08 8.37
CA ASP A 361 24.71 48.43 8.33
C ASP A 361 23.79 47.19 8.28
N LEU A 362 24.15 46.18 9.06
CA LEU A 362 23.43 44.91 9.15
C LEU A 362 22.56 44.86 10.41
N GLU A 363 21.30 44.43 10.25
CA GLU A 363 20.37 44.19 11.35
C GLU A 363 20.43 42.75 11.84
N ALA A 364 20.16 42.54 13.13
CA ALA A 364 20.02 41.20 13.69
C ALA A 364 18.71 40.53 13.24
N ASN A 365 18.76 39.22 13.01
CA ASN A 365 17.67 38.37 12.53
C ASN A 365 17.09 38.81 11.18
N ASN A 366 17.95 39.25 10.27
CA ASN A 366 17.58 39.74 8.95
C ASN A 366 18.41 39.05 7.85
N ALA A 367 17.88 39.05 6.63
CA ALA A 367 18.55 38.55 5.43
C ALA A 367 18.47 39.59 4.31
N ILE A 368 19.63 40.01 3.81
CA ILE A 368 19.75 41.02 2.76
C ILE A 368 20.63 40.55 1.61
N LEU A 369 20.53 41.23 0.46
CA LEU A 369 21.48 41.07 -0.64
C LEU A 369 22.67 42.01 -0.45
N ALA A 370 23.85 41.55 -0.81
CA ALA A 370 25.08 42.34 -0.73
C ALA A 370 25.02 43.55 -1.69
N GLU A 371 25.62 44.65 -1.26
CA GLU A 371 25.73 45.92 -1.99
C GLU A 371 27.23 46.27 -2.07
N ALA A 372 27.60 47.35 -2.76
CA ALA A 372 28.99 47.79 -2.85
C ALA A 372 29.65 47.96 -1.46
N LYS A 373 28.90 48.42 -0.44
CA LYS A 373 29.41 48.55 0.94
C LYS A 373 29.75 47.20 1.60
N HIS A 374 29.21 46.09 1.10
CA HIS A 374 29.40 44.74 1.63
C HIS A 374 30.53 43.97 0.92
N GLU A 375 31.18 44.53 -0.10
CA GLU A 375 32.19 43.84 -0.93
C GLU A 375 33.32 43.21 -0.10
N LYS A 376 33.77 43.90 0.96
CA LYS A 376 34.85 43.43 1.83
C LYS A 376 34.38 42.57 3.01
N LEU A 377 33.08 42.31 3.16
CA LEU A 377 32.50 41.70 4.36
C LEU A 377 33.11 40.32 4.66
N CYS A 378 33.08 39.39 3.70
CA CYS A 378 33.61 38.04 3.90
C CYS A 378 35.14 38.01 4.13
N ALA A 379 35.87 38.94 3.49
CA ALA A 379 37.32 39.08 3.68
C ALA A 379 37.63 39.57 5.10
N ASP A 380 37.00 40.67 5.54
CA ASP A 380 37.16 41.21 6.88
C ASP A 380 36.71 40.21 7.95
N MET A 381 35.68 39.41 7.69
CA MET A 381 35.27 38.31 8.58
C MET A 381 36.37 37.26 8.74
N SER A 382 37.02 36.87 7.64
CA SER A 382 38.07 35.85 7.63
C SER A 382 39.37 36.33 8.27
N GLU A 383 39.64 37.64 8.22
CA GLU A 383 40.80 38.25 8.87
C GLU A 383 40.59 38.47 10.38
N GLN A 384 39.38 38.84 10.81
CA GLN A 384 39.11 39.25 12.20
C GLN A 384 38.54 38.15 13.09
N PHE A 385 37.92 37.13 12.50
CA PHE A 385 37.24 36.06 13.24
C PHE A 385 37.61 34.68 12.70
N LYS A 386 37.39 33.66 13.54
CA LYS A 386 37.47 32.27 13.09
C LYS A 386 36.24 31.96 12.24
N VAL A 387 36.43 31.83 10.94
CA VAL A 387 35.37 31.50 9.97
C VAL A 387 35.22 29.98 9.77
N GLN A 388 34.00 29.55 9.50
CA GLN A 388 33.67 28.22 8.99
C GLN A 388 33.03 28.34 7.61
N TYR A 389 33.38 27.44 6.70
CA TYR A 389 32.80 27.37 5.37
C TYR A 389 31.87 26.15 5.29
N LEU A 390 30.60 26.37 4.97
CA LEU A 390 29.62 25.30 4.79
C LEU A 390 28.90 25.47 3.46
N ALA A 391 28.53 24.35 2.84
CA ALA A 391 27.68 24.36 1.65
C ALA A 391 26.27 24.83 2.05
N GLY A 392 25.83 25.96 1.52
CA GLY A 392 24.58 26.61 1.87
C GLY A 392 23.66 26.84 0.67
N GLY A 393 22.81 27.86 0.79
CA GLY A 393 21.73 28.14 -0.15
C GLY A 393 20.44 27.40 0.23
N SER A 394 19.34 28.14 0.35
CA SER A 394 18.07 27.65 0.93
C SER A 394 17.57 26.36 0.28
N VAL A 395 17.46 26.32 -1.06
CA VAL A 395 16.97 25.12 -1.75
C VAL A 395 17.95 23.96 -1.66
N GLN A 396 19.26 24.23 -1.71
CA GLN A 396 20.27 23.20 -1.57
C GLN A 396 20.24 22.56 -0.18
N ASN A 397 20.07 23.36 0.87
CA ASN A 397 19.84 22.91 2.24
C ASN A 397 18.60 22.01 2.31
N SER A 398 17.46 22.46 1.76
CA SER A 398 16.23 21.66 1.72
C SER A 398 16.40 20.34 0.96
N MET A 399 17.15 20.31 -0.15
CA MET A 399 17.41 19.07 -0.91
C MET A 399 18.34 18.13 -0.16
N ARG A 400 19.39 18.64 0.51
CA ARG A 400 20.28 17.84 1.37
C ARG A 400 19.51 17.22 2.53
N VAL A 401 18.65 17.98 3.19
CA VAL A 401 17.79 17.47 4.26
C VAL A 401 16.74 16.50 3.73
N ALA A 402 16.08 16.78 2.60
CA ALA A 402 15.14 15.83 2.00
C ALA A 402 15.83 14.51 1.66
N GLN A 403 17.02 14.57 1.06
CA GLN A 403 17.83 13.41 0.70
C GLN A 403 18.32 12.63 1.93
N TRP A 404 18.53 13.29 3.08
CA TRP A 404 18.86 12.65 4.35
C TRP A 404 17.73 11.77 4.91
N PHE A 405 16.48 12.01 4.52
CA PHE A 405 15.37 11.09 4.78
C PHE A 405 15.27 9.97 3.74
N MET A 406 15.92 10.08 2.59
CA MET A 406 15.76 9.12 1.51
C MET A 406 16.66 7.90 1.67
N PRO A 407 16.16 6.72 1.28
CA PRO A 407 16.88 5.46 1.50
C PRO A 407 18.04 5.23 0.52
N ARG A 408 18.07 5.95 -0.61
CA ARG A 408 19.09 5.81 -1.65
C ARG A 408 19.52 7.18 -2.16
N PRO A 409 20.78 7.35 -2.61
CA PRO A 409 21.26 8.61 -3.17
C PRO A 409 20.52 8.97 -4.48
N ASN A 410 20.64 10.24 -4.88
CA ASN A 410 20.15 10.82 -6.13
C ASN A 410 18.62 10.83 -6.29
N VAL A 411 17.86 10.76 -5.20
CA VAL A 411 16.41 10.96 -5.23
C VAL A 411 16.08 12.45 -5.32
N CYS A 412 16.90 13.30 -4.70
CA CYS A 412 16.82 14.75 -4.86
C CYS A 412 17.86 15.21 -5.87
N SER A 413 17.43 15.98 -6.86
CA SER A 413 18.29 16.69 -7.80
C SER A 413 18.22 18.20 -7.53
N PHE A 414 19.32 18.90 -7.76
CA PHE A 414 19.42 20.34 -7.50
C PHE A 414 20.01 21.10 -8.68
N PHE A 415 19.28 22.10 -9.18
CA PHE A 415 19.72 23.04 -10.20
C PHE A 415 20.11 24.38 -9.58
N GLY A 416 21.24 24.90 -10.03
CA GLY A 416 21.78 26.20 -9.62
C GLY A 416 23.01 26.58 -10.44
N CYS A 417 23.52 27.80 -10.30
CA CYS A 417 24.72 28.25 -11.01
C CYS A 417 25.86 28.60 -10.06
N VAL A 418 27.05 28.05 -10.35
CA VAL A 418 28.29 28.21 -9.59
C VAL A 418 29.40 28.75 -10.51
N GLY A 419 30.46 29.29 -9.92
CA GLY A 419 31.67 29.68 -10.65
C GLY A 419 32.56 28.48 -10.96
N GLU A 420 33.61 28.69 -11.73
CA GLU A 420 34.69 27.71 -11.91
C GLU A 420 35.78 27.91 -10.85
N ASP A 421 35.46 27.61 -9.60
CA ASP A 421 36.34 27.85 -8.45
C ASP A 421 36.28 26.73 -7.39
N ASP A 422 37.12 26.84 -6.36
CA ASP A 422 37.20 25.84 -5.29
C ASP A 422 35.95 25.83 -4.39
N PHE A 423 35.21 26.93 -4.32
CA PHE A 423 33.93 26.98 -3.59
C PHE A 423 32.87 26.13 -4.28
N ALA A 424 32.79 26.16 -5.61
CA ALA A 424 31.94 25.26 -6.38
C ALA A 424 32.28 23.79 -6.13
N LYS A 425 33.57 23.44 -6.11
CA LYS A 425 34.03 22.07 -5.82
C LYS A 425 33.64 21.62 -4.41
N GLN A 426 33.82 22.48 -3.41
CA GLN A 426 33.44 22.19 -2.02
C GLN A 426 31.93 21.95 -1.89
N MET A 427 31.10 22.80 -2.49
CA MET A 427 29.65 22.62 -2.46
C MET A 427 29.21 21.35 -3.19
N LYS A 428 29.79 21.06 -4.37
CA LYS A 428 29.51 19.84 -5.12
C LYS A 428 29.88 18.59 -4.32
N SER A 429 31.08 18.56 -3.75
CA SER A 429 31.54 17.45 -2.92
C SER A 429 30.62 17.23 -1.72
N LYS A 430 30.12 18.29 -1.10
CA LYS A 430 29.21 18.17 0.04
C LYS A 430 27.82 17.68 -0.37
N ALA A 431 27.29 18.17 -1.48
CA ALA A 431 26.03 17.68 -2.03
C ALA A 431 26.12 16.19 -2.38
N ASP A 432 27.23 15.75 -2.99
CA ASP A 432 27.48 14.35 -3.35
C ASP A 432 27.66 13.47 -2.08
N GLU A 433 28.36 13.96 -1.04
CA GLU A 433 28.48 13.27 0.26
C GLU A 433 27.10 13.05 0.90
N ASP A 434 26.23 14.06 0.83
CA ASP A 434 24.87 14.00 1.36
C ASP A 434 23.90 13.27 0.38
N GLY A 435 24.41 12.75 -0.75
CA GLY A 435 23.67 11.94 -1.71
C GLY A 435 22.76 12.71 -2.66
N VAL A 436 22.88 14.04 -2.76
CA VAL A 436 22.07 14.89 -3.65
C VAL A 436 22.73 14.95 -5.03
N ASN A 437 21.93 14.76 -6.08
CA ASN A 437 22.41 14.97 -7.44
C ASN A 437 22.44 16.48 -7.79
N ALA A 438 23.52 17.16 -7.44
CA ALA A 438 23.71 18.57 -7.79
C ALA A 438 24.13 18.72 -9.26
N VAL A 439 23.25 19.28 -10.10
CA VAL A 439 23.44 19.51 -11.54
C VAL A 439 23.65 21.00 -11.79
N TYR A 440 24.85 21.47 -11.47
CA TYR A 440 25.19 22.88 -11.58
C TYR A 440 25.41 23.34 -13.03
N MET A 441 24.98 24.56 -13.32
CA MET A 441 25.50 25.35 -14.42
C MET A 441 26.80 26.03 -13.96
N VAL A 442 27.87 25.93 -14.74
CA VAL A 442 29.16 26.55 -14.39
C VAL A 442 29.38 27.79 -15.24
N ASP A 443 29.58 28.95 -14.60
CA ASP A 443 30.02 30.18 -15.27
C ASP A 443 31.51 30.43 -15.01
N PRO A 444 32.39 30.36 -16.02
CA PRO A 444 33.83 30.48 -15.83
C PRO A 444 34.30 31.92 -15.55
N LYS A 445 33.41 32.92 -15.67
CA LYS A 445 33.76 34.34 -15.56
C LYS A 445 33.38 34.96 -14.22
N THR A 446 32.44 34.37 -13.50
CA THR A 446 31.91 34.90 -12.24
C THR A 446 32.21 33.93 -11.11
N ALA A 447 32.70 34.45 -9.98
CA ALA A 447 32.93 33.63 -8.80
C ALA A 447 31.61 33.07 -8.23
N THR A 448 31.70 31.90 -7.60
CA THR A 448 30.62 31.29 -6.82
C THR A 448 30.09 32.24 -5.75
N GLY A 449 28.76 32.28 -5.58
CA GLY A 449 28.12 33.12 -4.57
C GLY A 449 28.45 32.69 -3.14
N THR A 450 28.42 33.65 -2.22
CA THR A 450 28.70 33.44 -0.80
C THR A 450 27.63 34.08 0.07
N CYS A 451 27.31 33.49 1.21
CA CYS A 451 26.46 34.11 2.24
C CYS A 451 27.28 34.37 3.49
N ALA A 452 27.45 35.63 3.88
CA ALA A 452 28.03 35.97 5.17
C ALA A 452 27.01 35.72 6.28
N CYS A 453 27.32 34.78 7.18
CA CYS A 453 26.48 34.36 8.29
C CYS A 453 27.09 34.85 9.62
N LEU A 454 26.63 36.01 10.08
CA LEU A 454 27.15 36.66 11.28
C LEU A 454 26.35 36.25 12.51
N ILE A 455 27.00 35.54 13.44
CA ILE A 455 26.37 35.04 14.67
C ILE A 455 26.69 35.98 15.83
N THR A 456 25.65 36.45 16.54
CA THR A 456 25.76 37.28 17.74
C THR A 456 24.97 36.69 18.91
N LYS A 457 25.16 37.25 20.11
CA LYS A 457 24.42 36.87 21.33
C LYS A 457 24.44 35.37 21.63
N ASN A 458 25.61 34.73 21.52
CA ASN A 458 25.82 33.30 21.77
C ASN A 458 24.89 32.39 20.95
N GLY A 459 24.76 32.63 19.65
CA GLY A 459 23.95 31.80 18.76
C GLY A 459 22.49 32.25 18.59
N LYS A 460 22.00 33.15 19.46
CA LYS A 460 20.58 33.56 19.49
C LYS A 460 20.17 34.52 18.39
N CYS A 461 21.11 35.21 17.75
CA CYS A 461 20.80 36.18 16.69
C CYS A 461 21.75 36.03 15.51
N ARG A 462 21.21 36.15 14.29
CA ARG A 462 21.99 36.03 13.05
C ARG A 462 21.67 37.09 12.03
N SER A 463 22.67 37.56 11.31
CA SER A 463 22.49 38.44 10.16
C SER A 463 23.07 37.77 8.93
N LEU A 464 22.28 37.68 7.86
CA LEU A 464 22.62 37.02 6.60
C LEU A 464 22.81 38.08 5.50
N CYS A 465 23.99 38.10 4.87
CA CYS A 465 24.26 38.98 3.73
C CYS A 465 24.72 38.13 2.53
N ALA A 466 23.86 38.01 1.52
CA ALA A 466 24.08 37.13 0.38
C ALA A 466 24.70 37.89 -0.81
N TYR A 467 25.91 37.51 -1.19
CA TYR A 467 26.52 37.85 -2.48
C TYR A 467 26.23 36.73 -3.48
N LEU A 468 25.36 36.99 -4.46
CA LEU A 468 24.84 35.94 -5.33
C LEU A 468 25.85 35.40 -6.35
N GLY A 469 26.86 36.19 -6.75
CA GLY A 469 27.89 35.79 -7.70
C GLY A 469 27.32 35.10 -8.96
N ALA A 470 27.89 33.95 -9.32
CA ALA A 470 27.48 33.15 -10.46
C ALA A 470 26.00 32.73 -10.46
N SER A 471 25.32 32.65 -9.29
CA SER A 471 23.89 32.32 -9.25
C SER A 471 23.02 33.28 -10.07
N GLN A 472 23.47 34.53 -10.25
CA GLN A 472 22.78 35.52 -11.09
C GLN A 472 22.78 35.19 -12.59
N LYS A 473 23.65 34.27 -13.02
CA LYS A 473 23.81 33.89 -14.42
C LYS A 473 22.96 32.70 -14.83
N PHE A 474 22.22 32.08 -13.91
CA PHE A 474 21.43 30.88 -14.19
C PHE A 474 20.46 31.09 -15.38
N SER A 475 20.65 30.31 -16.45
CA SER A 475 19.89 30.40 -17.70
C SER A 475 18.85 29.29 -17.81
N ILE A 476 17.72 29.60 -18.45
CA ILE A 476 16.69 28.63 -18.84
C ILE A 476 17.22 27.54 -19.79
N ASP A 477 18.25 27.86 -20.58
CA ASP A 477 18.91 26.88 -21.47
C ASP A 477 19.47 25.68 -20.70
N HIS A 478 19.93 25.89 -19.47
CA HIS A 478 20.41 24.80 -18.62
C HIS A 478 19.28 23.87 -18.19
N VAL A 479 18.07 24.40 -17.98
CA VAL A 479 16.88 23.57 -17.70
C VAL A 479 16.47 22.79 -18.94
N HIS A 480 16.47 23.42 -20.12
CA HIS A 480 16.16 22.73 -21.38
C HIS A 480 17.18 21.64 -21.72
N LYS A 481 18.47 21.88 -21.48
CA LYS A 481 19.54 20.90 -21.71
C LYS A 481 19.42 19.68 -20.78
N ASN A 482 18.87 19.86 -19.59
CA ASN A 482 18.75 18.85 -18.55
C ASN A 482 17.27 18.49 -18.29
N PHE A 483 16.43 18.52 -19.33
CA PHE A 483 14.99 18.39 -19.18
C PHE A 483 14.55 16.99 -18.72
N ASP A 484 15.38 15.96 -18.90
CA ASP A 484 15.12 14.60 -18.40
C ASP A 484 14.90 14.56 -16.87
N TYR A 485 15.60 15.43 -16.11
CA TYR A 485 15.35 15.59 -14.67
C TYR A 485 13.99 16.22 -14.39
N VAL A 486 13.53 17.13 -15.27
CA VAL A 486 12.21 17.77 -15.18
C VAL A 486 11.10 16.77 -15.52
N GLU A 487 11.34 15.87 -16.48
CA GLU A 487 10.41 14.81 -16.85
C GLU A 487 10.27 13.75 -15.76
N SER A 488 11.37 13.29 -15.16
CA SER A 488 11.37 12.27 -14.11
C SER A 488 10.91 12.77 -12.72
N SER A 489 10.91 14.08 -12.49
CA SER A 489 10.55 14.66 -11.18
C SER A 489 9.04 14.78 -10.94
N ARG A 490 8.61 14.48 -9.70
CA ARG A 490 7.22 14.64 -9.24
C ARG A 490 7.00 15.89 -8.41
N ILE A 491 8.04 16.41 -7.76
CA ILE A 491 7.96 17.62 -6.94
C ILE A 491 9.02 18.59 -7.43
N PHE A 492 8.59 19.80 -7.77
CA PHE A 492 9.48 20.91 -8.09
C PHE A 492 9.47 21.88 -6.93
N TYR A 493 10.63 22.12 -6.33
CA TYR A 493 10.77 23.06 -5.22
C TYR A 493 11.65 24.24 -5.59
N VAL A 494 11.10 25.45 -5.46
CA VAL A 494 11.80 26.70 -5.77
C VAL A 494 11.73 27.63 -4.56
N SER A 495 12.82 28.34 -4.27
CA SER A 495 12.79 29.43 -3.27
C SER A 495 12.44 30.77 -3.93
N GLY A 496 11.79 31.65 -3.18
CA GLY A 496 11.60 33.03 -3.57
C GLY A 496 12.92 33.77 -3.85
N PHE A 497 14.03 33.33 -3.26
CA PHE A 497 15.37 33.87 -3.57
C PHE A 497 15.81 33.61 -5.02
N HIS A 498 15.44 32.48 -5.62
CA HIS A 498 15.77 32.19 -7.01
C HIS A 498 14.80 32.89 -7.97
N LEU A 499 13.53 32.95 -7.59
CA LEU A 499 12.47 33.61 -8.36
C LEU A 499 12.83 35.05 -8.76
N ILE A 500 13.43 35.82 -7.86
CA ILE A 500 13.80 37.22 -8.12
C ILE A 500 15.01 37.37 -9.05
N ILE A 501 15.78 36.30 -9.24
CA ILE A 501 16.94 36.27 -10.13
C ILE A 501 16.54 35.80 -11.53
N SER A 502 15.77 34.71 -11.60
CA SER A 502 15.41 34.06 -12.85
C SER A 502 13.96 33.54 -12.81
N LEU A 503 13.05 34.37 -13.32
CA LEU A 503 11.62 34.06 -13.37
C LEU A 503 11.29 32.99 -14.42
N GLU A 504 11.93 33.05 -15.59
CA GLU A 504 11.57 32.18 -16.73
C GLU A 504 11.74 30.67 -16.43
N PRO A 505 12.86 30.20 -15.85
CA PRO A 505 12.99 28.79 -15.46
C PRO A 505 11.94 28.36 -14.43
N THR A 506 11.62 29.24 -13.48
CA THR A 506 10.61 28.98 -12.45
C THR A 506 9.23 28.82 -13.08
N LEU A 507 8.84 29.70 -14.01
CA LEU A 507 7.59 29.59 -14.76
C LEU A 507 7.55 28.35 -15.65
N LEU A 508 8.67 27.95 -16.25
CA LEU A 508 8.77 26.73 -17.02
C LEU A 508 8.44 25.50 -16.16
N LEU A 509 9.08 25.37 -14.99
CA LEU A 509 8.80 24.26 -14.06
C LEU A 509 7.36 24.29 -13.54
N ALA A 510 6.85 25.49 -13.20
CA ALA A 510 5.50 25.67 -12.70
C ALA A 510 4.43 25.27 -13.74
N LYS A 511 4.60 25.71 -14.99
CA LYS A 511 3.70 25.37 -16.10
C LYS A 511 3.79 23.89 -16.46
N HIS A 512 4.99 23.30 -16.45
CA HIS A 512 5.18 21.87 -16.68
C HIS A 512 4.48 21.03 -15.62
N ALA A 513 4.68 21.34 -14.34
CA ALA A 513 3.99 20.65 -13.24
C ALA A 513 2.46 20.71 -13.41
N HIS A 514 1.94 21.87 -13.83
CA HIS A 514 0.52 22.07 -14.06
C HIS A 514 -0.07 21.25 -15.21
N GLN A 515 0.73 20.75 -16.15
CA GLN A 515 0.26 19.87 -17.22
C GLN A 515 -0.08 18.45 -16.71
N PHE A 516 0.43 18.05 -15.54
CA PHE A 516 0.30 16.68 -15.03
C PHE A 516 -0.32 16.65 -13.63
N GLU A 517 -1.41 15.92 -13.42
CA GLU A 517 -2.12 15.88 -12.12
C GLU A 517 -1.25 15.35 -10.96
N HIS A 518 -0.26 14.51 -11.27
CA HIS A 518 0.60 13.85 -10.28
C HIS A 518 1.88 14.62 -9.95
N LYS A 519 2.13 15.79 -10.58
CA LYS A 519 3.29 16.64 -10.32
C LYS A 519 2.89 17.86 -9.49
N LEU A 520 3.73 18.21 -8.53
CA LEU A 520 3.52 19.32 -7.60
C LEU A 520 4.54 20.44 -7.83
N PHE A 521 4.06 21.67 -7.91
CA PHE A 521 4.91 22.85 -7.86
C PHE A 521 4.85 23.48 -6.46
N VAL A 522 6.01 23.64 -5.85
CA VAL A 522 6.20 24.08 -4.46
C VAL A 522 7.08 25.33 -4.44
N ILE A 523 6.64 26.36 -3.72
CA ILE A 523 7.44 27.57 -3.50
C ILE A 523 7.50 27.97 -2.03
N ASN A 524 8.63 28.55 -1.60
CA ASN A 524 8.77 29.18 -0.29
C ASN A 524 8.81 30.72 -0.46
N LEU A 525 8.07 31.47 0.37
CA LEU A 525 8.10 32.95 0.40
C LEU A 525 9.51 33.49 0.72
N SER A 526 10.29 32.72 1.49
CA SER A 526 11.74 32.85 1.75
C SER A 526 12.22 34.10 2.51
N ALA A 527 11.66 35.28 2.24
CA ALA A 527 12.00 36.51 2.97
C ALA A 527 10.92 37.60 2.80
N PRO A 528 10.71 38.47 3.81
CA PRO A 528 9.74 39.57 3.72
C PRO A 528 9.95 40.50 2.52
N TYR A 529 11.21 40.78 2.18
CA TYR A 529 11.55 41.72 1.10
C TYR A 529 11.09 41.22 -0.28
N ILE A 530 10.92 39.91 -0.48
CA ILE A 530 10.43 39.33 -1.74
C ILE A 530 8.98 39.74 -1.96
N SER A 531 8.13 39.59 -0.95
CA SER A 531 6.74 40.06 -1.00
C SER A 531 6.64 41.58 -1.10
N GLN A 532 7.58 42.33 -0.51
CA GLN A 532 7.55 43.80 -0.48
C GLN A 532 8.00 44.45 -1.80
N PHE A 533 9.09 43.96 -2.40
CA PHE A 533 9.75 44.62 -3.53
C PHE A 533 9.69 43.82 -4.83
N TYR A 534 9.40 42.52 -4.77
CA TYR A 534 9.38 41.61 -5.94
C TYR A 534 8.04 40.88 -6.08
N SER A 535 6.96 41.57 -5.70
CA SER A 535 5.60 41.02 -5.72
C SER A 535 5.15 40.66 -7.14
N GLU A 536 5.57 41.41 -8.16
CA GLU A 536 5.19 41.13 -9.55
C GLU A 536 5.66 39.74 -10.01
N GLN A 537 6.92 39.37 -9.72
CA GLN A 537 7.47 38.06 -10.03
C GLN A 537 6.76 36.96 -9.24
N LEU A 538 6.50 37.19 -7.95
CA LEU A 538 5.80 36.24 -7.08
C LEU A 538 4.38 35.96 -7.56
N LEU A 539 3.62 37.00 -7.89
CA LEU A 539 2.23 36.85 -8.32
C LEU A 539 2.10 36.17 -9.69
N GLN A 540 3.13 36.19 -10.54
CA GLN A 540 3.13 35.45 -11.80
C GLN A 540 3.20 33.92 -11.62
N VAL A 541 3.88 33.44 -10.58
CA VAL A 541 4.02 32.00 -10.32
C VAL A 541 2.92 31.46 -9.40
N MET A 542 2.37 32.30 -8.52
CA MET A 542 1.31 31.94 -7.58
C MET A 542 0.17 31.10 -8.17
N PRO A 543 -0.35 31.34 -9.40
CA PRO A 543 -1.46 30.56 -9.96
C PRO A 543 -1.19 29.07 -10.13
N TYR A 544 0.09 28.69 -10.18
CA TYR A 544 0.56 27.32 -10.35
C TYR A 544 1.01 26.65 -9.05
N VAL A 545 1.03 27.39 -7.92
CA VAL A 545 1.54 26.89 -6.64
C VAL A 545 0.56 25.93 -5.99
N ASP A 546 0.96 24.67 -5.87
CA ASP A 546 0.22 23.63 -5.15
C ASP A 546 0.50 23.67 -3.65
N LEU A 547 1.77 23.88 -3.26
CA LEU A 547 2.22 24.00 -1.87
C LEU A 547 3.01 25.29 -1.67
N LEU A 548 2.59 26.10 -0.70
CA LEU A 548 3.25 27.34 -0.33
C LEU A 548 3.78 27.26 1.11
N PHE A 549 5.07 27.50 1.28
CA PHE A 549 5.72 27.63 2.59
C PHE A 549 6.02 29.09 2.91
N GLY A 550 5.99 29.43 4.19
CA GLY A 550 6.55 30.66 4.73
C GLY A 550 6.56 30.67 6.26
N ASN A 551 7.26 31.62 6.85
CA ASN A 551 7.13 31.95 8.27
C ASN A 551 6.12 33.08 8.51
N GLU A 552 5.88 33.42 9.78
CA GLU A 552 4.95 34.46 10.20
C GLU A 552 5.28 35.83 9.58
N THR A 553 6.56 36.21 9.54
CA THR A 553 6.99 37.52 9.04
C THR A 553 6.83 37.64 7.53
N GLU A 554 7.08 36.55 6.80
CA GLU A 554 6.92 36.47 5.35
C GLU A 554 5.44 36.49 4.94
N ALA A 555 4.60 35.77 5.68
CA ALA A 555 3.16 35.75 5.47
C ALA A 555 2.53 37.13 5.78
N GLU A 556 2.97 37.79 6.85
CA GLU A 556 2.59 39.18 7.15
C GLU A 556 3.02 40.16 6.05
N ALA A 557 4.23 40.01 5.52
CA ALA A 557 4.71 40.85 4.43
C ALA A 557 3.85 40.70 3.17
N PHE A 558 3.44 39.47 2.85
CA PHE A 558 2.50 39.21 1.76
C PHE A 558 1.13 39.85 2.02
N ALA A 559 0.60 39.72 3.25
CA ALA A 559 -0.67 40.32 3.65
C ALA A 559 -0.66 41.85 3.51
N LYS A 560 0.43 42.51 3.94
CA LYS A 560 0.63 43.96 3.79
C LYS A 560 0.69 44.36 2.33
N MET A 561 1.39 43.61 1.48
CA MET A 561 1.44 43.84 0.04
C MET A 561 0.05 43.74 -0.61
N GLN A 562 -0.76 42.75 -0.21
CA GLN A 562 -2.15 42.58 -0.65
C GLN A 562 -3.15 43.51 0.05
N LYS A 563 -2.68 44.41 0.94
CA LYS A 563 -3.50 45.35 1.71
C LYS A 563 -4.61 44.66 2.53
N TRP A 564 -4.31 43.52 3.14
CA TRP A 564 -5.26 42.84 4.03
C TRP A 564 -5.29 43.51 5.41
N GLU A 565 -6.46 43.97 5.83
CA GLU A 565 -6.69 44.59 7.15
C GLU A 565 -6.78 43.55 8.27
N THR A 566 -5.72 42.78 8.49
CA THR A 566 -5.63 41.80 9.58
C THR A 566 -4.18 41.51 9.96
N ASN A 567 -3.95 41.27 11.24
CA ASN A 567 -2.70 40.72 11.77
C ASN A 567 -2.89 39.29 12.31
N ASP A 568 -4.09 38.70 12.14
CA ASP A 568 -4.36 37.33 12.58
C ASP A 568 -3.79 36.34 11.55
N MET A 569 -2.78 35.59 11.98
CA MET A 569 -2.07 34.64 11.13
C MET A 569 -2.97 33.55 10.54
N LYS A 570 -4.05 33.14 11.23
CA LYS A 570 -5.00 32.16 10.68
C LYS A 570 -5.75 32.76 9.51
N ILE A 571 -6.19 34.01 9.64
CA ILE A 571 -6.87 34.73 8.55
C ILE A 571 -5.92 34.94 7.38
N ILE A 572 -4.66 35.31 7.65
CA ILE A 572 -3.62 35.47 6.63
C ILE A 572 -3.36 34.16 5.89
N ALA A 573 -3.15 33.05 6.62
CA ALA A 573 -2.90 31.73 6.03
C ALA A 573 -4.08 31.26 5.17
N GLN A 574 -5.33 31.47 5.63
CA GLN A 574 -6.52 31.13 4.84
C GLN A 574 -6.61 31.98 3.58
N LYS A 575 -6.40 33.31 3.68
CA LYS A 575 -6.39 34.20 2.51
C LYS A 575 -5.28 33.87 1.51
N LEU A 576 -4.10 33.43 1.96
CA LEU A 576 -3.04 32.91 1.09
C LEU A 576 -3.47 31.64 0.35
N ALA A 577 -4.18 30.73 1.03
CA ALA A 577 -4.68 29.50 0.43
C ALA A 577 -5.79 29.80 -0.60
N ASP A 578 -6.59 30.83 -0.35
CA ASP A 578 -7.70 31.27 -1.20
C ASP A 578 -7.27 32.26 -2.29
N TRP A 579 -6.02 32.70 -2.30
CA TRP A 579 -5.52 33.72 -3.23
C TRP A 579 -5.68 33.28 -4.69
N GLN A 580 -6.29 34.16 -5.50
CA GLN A 580 -6.63 33.94 -6.91
C GLN A 580 -5.80 34.84 -7.84
N PRO A 581 -5.53 34.42 -9.09
CA PRO A 581 -6.00 33.17 -9.71
C PRO A 581 -5.26 31.94 -9.18
N CYS A 582 -5.96 30.79 -9.18
CA CYS A 582 -5.45 29.52 -8.68
C CYS A 582 -5.92 28.39 -9.60
N HIS A 583 -5.00 27.72 -10.28
CA HIS A 583 -5.36 26.70 -11.26
C HIS A 583 -5.69 25.34 -10.61
N ARG A 584 -5.12 25.06 -9.44
CA ARG A 584 -5.31 23.84 -8.65
C ARG A 584 -5.43 24.20 -7.17
N PRO A 585 -6.14 23.42 -6.34
CA PRO A 585 -6.24 23.72 -4.91
C PRO A 585 -4.87 23.79 -4.22
N ARG A 586 -4.58 24.94 -3.62
CA ARG A 586 -3.35 25.22 -2.88
C ARG A 586 -3.46 24.79 -1.42
N THR A 587 -2.34 24.36 -0.85
CA THR A 587 -2.15 24.25 0.60
C THR A 587 -1.04 25.19 1.04
N VAL A 588 -1.27 25.91 2.13
CA VAL A 588 -0.34 26.87 2.71
C VAL A 588 0.11 26.35 4.07
N ILE A 589 1.41 26.35 4.31
CA ILE A 589 2.03 25.96 5.58
C ILE A 589 2.80 27.15 6.12
N VAL A 590 2.34 27.68 7.27
CA VAL A 590 2.97 28.81 7.96
C VAL A 590 3.63 28.34 9.25
N THR A 591 4.95 28.45 9.32
CA THR A 591 5.74 28.20 10.53
C THR A 591 5.77 29.45 11.41
N GLN A 592 5.89 29.29 12.74
CA GLN A 592 5.79 30.39 13.71
C GLN A 592 6.80 30.27 14.86
N GLY A 593 8.02 29.83 14.54
CA GLY A 593 9.04 29.48 15.53
C GLY A 593 8.54 28.42 16.53
N LYS A 594 8.40 28.80 17.80
CA LYS A 594 7.90 27.93 18.88
C LYS A 594 6.37 27.80 18.92
N ASN A 595 5.65 28.66 18.20
CA ASN A 595 4.18 28.62 18.17
C ASN A 595 3.68 27.54 17.19
N PRO A 596 2.41 27.12 17.28
CA PRO A 596 1.88 26.07 16.41
C PRO A 596 2.01 26.40 14.93
N ILE A 597 2.35 25.41 14.11
CA ILE A 597 2.39 25.52 12.66
C ILE A 597 0.95 25.53 12.13
N ILE A 598 0.62 26.43 11.21
CA ILE A 598 -0.72 26.54 10.61
C ILE A 598 -0.70 25.91 9.22
N VAL A 599 -1.66 25.01 8.96
CA VAL A 599 -1.90 24.45 7.63
C VAL A 599 -3.29 24.87 7.17
N ALA A 600 -3.34 25.63 6.06
CA ALA A 600 -4.57 26.15 5.48
C ALA A 600 -4.79 25.60 4.05
N TYR A 601 -6.06 25.42 3.68
CA TYR A 601 -6.46 24.79 2.43
C TYR A 601 -7.40 25.70 1.64
N THR A 602 -7.25 25.74 0.30
CA THR A 602 -8.12 26.53 -0.57
C THR A 602 -9.60 26.20 -0.36
N ASN A 603 -10.43 27.25 -0.32
CA ASN A 603 -11.87 27.26 -0.12
C ASN A 603 -12.33 26.44 1.08
N GLN A 604 -11.47 26.31 2.11
CA GLN A 604 -11.71 25.46 3.27
C GLN A 604 -12.13 24.03 2.88
N ARG A 605 -11.57 23.49 1.79
CA ARG A 605 -11.82 22.11 1.33
C ARG A 605 -11.58 21.07 2.44
N LEU A 606 -10.70 21.42 3.37
CA LEU A 606 -10.43 20.73 4.61
C LEU A 606 -10.40 21.78 5.74
N PRO A 607 -10.70 21.39 6.99
CA PRO A 607 -10.50 22.27 8.14
C PRO A 607 -9.05 22.73 8.23
N MET A 608 -8.85 23.98 8.64
CA MET A 608 -7.50 24.45 8.99
C MET A 608 -6.97 23.62 10.16
N GLU A 609 -5.72 23.20 10.05
CA GLU A 609 -5.04 22.39 11.05
C GLU A 609 -3.96 23.21 11.73
N MET A 610 -3.74 22.93 13.02
CA MET A 610 -2.66 23.52 13.80
C MET A 610 -1.85 22.41 14.46
N PHE A 611 -0.54 22.44 14.26
CA PHE A 611 0.36 21.44 14.81
C PHE A 611 1.27 22.09 15.84
N THR A 612 1.18 21.63 17.09
CA THR A 612 2.06 22.10 18.16
C THR A 612 3.49 21.63 17.93
N VAL A 613 4.45 22.55 18.08
CA VAL A 613 5.87 22.25 17.98
C VAL A 613 6.39 21.84 19.36
N PRO A 614 7.08 20.69 19.52
CA PRO A 614 7.73 20.35 20.78
C PRO A 614 8.81 21.38 21.10
N LEU A 615 8.84 21.85 22.34
CA LEU A 615 9.82 22.86 22.78
C LEU A 615 11.17 22.19 23.06
N LEU A 616 12.23 22.77 22.52
CA LEU A 616 13.61 22.43 22.92
C LEU A 616 14.01 23.30 24.11
N ASN A 617 14.88 22.78 24.98
CA ASN A 617 15.43 23.59 26.06
C ASN A 617 16.40 24.64 25.48
N ASP A 618 16.47 25.81 26.12
CA ASP A 618 17.31 26.93 25.66
C ASP A 618 18.81 26.57 25.51
N ASN A 619 19.29 25.58 26.27
CA ASN A 619 20.67 25.08 26.22
C ASN A 619 20.93 24.10 25.06
N GLU A 620 19.90 23.54 24.43
CA GLU A 620 20.00 22.66 23.27
C GLU A 620 19.99 23.44 21.95
N ILE A 621 19.54 24.71 21.98
CA ILE A 621 19.48 25.58 20.81
C ILE A 621 20.88 26.16 20.55
N VAL A 622 21.53 25.67 19.50
CA VAL A 622 22.86 26.15 19.08
C VAL A 622 22.72 27.20 17.97
N ASP A 623 21.79 26.97 17.04
CA ASP A 623 21.62 27.76 15.83
C ASP A 623 20.19 27.68 15.32
N THR A 624 19.54 28.78 14.92
CA THR A 624 18.23 28.73 14.26
C THR A 624 18.29 28.80 12.73
N ASN A 625 19.47 28.99 12.16
CA ASN A 625 19.71 29.08 10.72
C ASN A 625 19.45 27.75 10.02
N GLY A 626 18.84 27.83 8.83
CA GLY A 626 18.48 26.63 8.06
C GLY A 626 17.38 25.78 8.68
N ALA A 627 16.77 26.18 9.81
CA ALA A 627 15.65 25.46 10.42
C ALA A 627 14.42 25.42 9.48
N GLY A 628 14.14 26.54 8.79
CA GLY A 628 13.08 26.60 7.78
C GLY A 628 13.39 25.74 6.55
N ASP A 629 14.64 25.72 6.09
CA ASP A 629 15.07 24.87 4.97
C ASP A 629 14.96 23.38 5.36
N ALA A 630 15.40 23.04 6.57
CA ALA A 630 15.31 21.69 7.11
C ALA A 630 13.85 21.24 7.29
N PHE A 631 12.98 22.14 7.76
CA PHE A 631 11.55 21.91 7.84
C PHE A 631 10.98 21.54 6.47
N VAL A 632 11.29 22.32 5.44
CA VAL A 632 10.85 22.02 4.07
C VAL A 632 11.43 20.70 3.58
N GLY A 633 12.72 20.43 3.81
CA GLY A 633 13.35 19.17 3.43
C GLY A 633 12.64 17.95 4.02
N GLY A 634 12.39 17.94 5.33
CA GLY A 634 11.66 16.87 6.00
C GLY A 634 10.22 16.73 5.51
N PHE A 635 9.53 17.85 5.25
CA PHE A 635 8.19 17.84 4.69
C PHE A 635 8.17 17.22 3.29
N LEU A 636 9.05 17.67 2.39
CA LEU A 636 9.08 17.24 1.00
C LEU A 636 9.42 15.76 0.87
N ALA A 637 10.29 15.24 1.73
CA ALA A 637 10.61 13.82 1.75
C ALA A 637 9.38 12.95 2.03
N TYR A 638 8.62 13.30 3.07
CA TYR A 638 7.39 12.58 3.43
C TYR A 638 6.26 12.83 2.43
N ARG A 639 6.23 14.02 1.81
CA ARG A 639 5.25 14.33 0.76
C ARG A 639 5.49 13.51 -0.52
N LEU A 640 6.75 13.32 -0.92
CA LEU A 640 7.12 12.45 -2.06
C LEU A 640 6.68 11.00 -1.82
N ALA A 641 6.81 10.53 -0.58
CA ALA A 641 6.31 9.23 -0.11
C ALA A 641 4.78 9.17 0.09
N ALA A 642 4.06 10.21 -0.30
CA ALA A 642 2.59 10.33 -0.20
C ALA A 642 2.03 10.13 1.23
N LYS A 643 2.79 10.51 2.26
CA LYS A 643 2.35 10.44 3.66
C LYS A 643 1.26 11.47 4.00
N PRO A 644 0.42 11.21 5.03
CA PRO A 644 -0.56 12.18 5.53
C PRO A 644 0.08 13.51 5.98
N MET A 645 -0.71 14.59 5.99
CA MET A 645 -0.22 15.94 6.36
C MET A 645 0.45 15.96 7.75
N ALA A 646 -0.17 15.33 8.74
CA ALA A 646 0.37 15.27 10.11
C ALA A 646 1.76 14.61 10.16
N GLU A 647 1.99 13.54 9.40
CA GLU A 647 3.30 12.90 9.31
C GLU A 647 4.33 13.79 8.59
N CYS A 648 3.90 14.50 7.53
CA CYS A 648 4.77 15.45 6.84
C CYS A 648 5.23 16.57 7.80
N ILE A 649 4.33 17.11 8.61
CA ILE A 649 4.63 18.13 9.61
C ILE A 649 5.50 17.58 10.74
N LYS A 650 5.28 16.33 11.18
CA LYS A 650 6.12 15.67 12.18
C LYS A 650 7.57 15.53 11.69
N ALA A 651 7.77 15.02 10.47
CA ALA A 651 9.10 14.88 9.87
C ALA A 651 9.78 16.24 9.66
N ALA A 652 9.03 17.23 9.18
CA ALA A 652 9.49 18.60 9.04
C ALA A 652 9.95 19.21 10.37
N THR A 653 9.16 19.03 11.43
CA THR A 653 9.47 19.55 12.77
C THR A 653 10.71 18.88 13.36
N PHE A 654 10.83 17.56 13.20
CA PHE A 654 12.03 16.84 13.63
C PHE A 654 13.28 17.31 12.89
N ALA A 655 13.22 17.44 11.56
CA ALA A 655 14.34 17.92 10.77
C ALA A 655 14.81 19.31 11.21
N ALA A 656 13.86 20.22 11.45
CA ALA A 656 14.15 21.54 11.98
C ALA A 656 14.81 21.47 13.38
N GLN A 657 14.30 20.64 14.29
CA GLN A 657 14.88 20.49 15.63
C GLN A 657 16.29 19.91 15.63
N GLU A 658 16.58 18.94 14.77
CA GLU A 658 17.93 18.37 14.66
C GLU A 658 18.94 19.36 14.11
N VAL A 659 18.53 20.17 13.12
CA VAL A 659 19.37 21.26 12.61
C VAL A 659 19.56 22.35 13.66
N ILE A 660 18.54 22.66 14.46
CA ILE A 660 18.64 23.72 15.47
C ILE A 660 19.70 23.43 16.55
N LYS A 661 19.99 22.16 16.78
CA LYS A 661 21.01 21.69 17.74
C LYS A 661 22.44 21.78 17.21
N GLN A 662 22.66 22.24 15.98
CA GLN A 662 23.98 22.25 15.33
C GLN A 662 24.28 23.60 14.67
N SER A 663 25.55 23.97 14.51
CA SER A 663 25.91 25.20 13.80
C SER A 663 25.87 25.00 12.28
N GLY A 664 24.95 25.69 11.61
CA GLY A 664 24.66 25.62 10.18
C GLY A 664 23.55 24.60 9.88
N CYS A 665 23.22 24.44 8.60
CA CYS A 665 22.32 23.36 8.15
C CYS A 665 23.09 22.02 8.13
N VAL A 666 23.33 21.49 9.33
CA VAL A 666 24.04 20.24 9.60
C VAL A 666 23.11 19.31 10.38
N PHE A 667 23.11 18.04 9.99
CA PHE A 667 22.28 17.01 10.57
C PHE A 667 23.13 15.76 10.84
N PRO A 668 22.77 14.90 11.81
CA PRO A 668 23.54 13.71 12.14
C PRO A 668 23.65 12.75 10.94
N LYS A 669 24.75 12.00 10.81
CA LYS A 669 24.88 10.98 9.75
C LYS A 669 23.78 9.92 9.80
N GLU A 670 23.39 9.55 11.01
CA GLU A 670 22.25 8.67 11.27
C GLU A 670 21.00 9.50 11.57
N ASN A 671 19.99 9.35 10.72
CA ASN A 671 18.70 9.94 10.97
C ASN A 671 17.91 9.02 11.90
N ARG A 672 17.56 9.46 13.11
CA ARG A 672 16.71 8.66 14.04
C ARG A 672 15.25 8.63 13.62
N MET A 673 14.85 9.54 12.71
CA MET A 673 13.61 9.47 11.95
C MET A 673 13.89 9.18 10.46
N LYS A 674 15.05 8.58 10.10
CA LYS A 674 15.28 8.02 8.75
C LYS A 674 14.03 7.25 8.48
N LEU A 675 13.35 7.56 7.38
CA LEU A 675 12.08 6.98 6.94
C LEU A 675 11.95 5.61 7.59
N LEU A 676 11.45 5.56 8.82
CA LEU A 676 11.55 4.34 9.59
C LEU A 676 10.31 3.70 9.08
N LEU A 677 10.48 2.94 8.01
CA LEU A 677 9.55 1.92 7.59
C LEU A 677 9.52 0.85 8.68
N VAL A 678 9.20 1.25 9.93
CA VAL A 678 8.05 0.66 10.62
C VAL A 678 6.90 0.91 9.68
N VAL A 679 6.74 -0.04 8.77
CA VAL A 679 5.72 0.05 7.75
C VAL A 679 4.39 0.10 8.49
N VAL A 680 3.76 1.27 8.50
CA VAL A 680 2.33 1.34 8.73
C VAL A 680 1.71 0.62 7.56
N PHE A 681 1.49 -0.67 7.74
CA PHE A 681 0.73 -1.47 6.80
C PHE A 681 -0.69 -0.92 6.84
N ASP A 682 -1.13 -0.31 5.73
CA ASP A 682 -2.55 -0.16 5.44
C ASP A 682 -3.21 -1.54 5.71
N CYS A 683 -4.38 -1.56 6.35
CA CYS A 683 -5.17 -2.78 6.53
C CYS A 683 -5.24 -3.62 5.23
N LYS A 684 -5.18 -3.00 4.04
CA LYS A 684 -5.08 -3.66 2.72
C LYS A 684 -3.81 -4.47 2.49
N PHE A 685 -2.65 -4.10 3.04
CA PHE A 685 -1.41 -4.90 2.95
C PHE A 685 -1.52 -6.15 3.82
N LEU A 686 -1.97 -6.01 5.08
CA LEU A 686 -2.27 -7.16 5.94
C LEU A 686 -3.34 -8.06 5.30
N HIS A 687 -4.41 -7.47 4.74
CA HIS A 687 -5.49 -8.20 4.09
C HIS A 687 -5.08 -8.87 2.77
N ARG A 688 -4.09 -8.33 2.04
CA ARG A 688 -3.48 -8.93 0.82
C ARG A 688 -2.80 -10.25 1.16
N TYR A 689 -2.06 -10.27 2.26
CA TYR A 689 -1.33 -11.43 2.75
C TYR A 689 -2.09 -12.28 3.76
N GLN A 690 -3.37 -12.00 4.03
CA GLN A 690 -4.19 -12.67 5.05
C GLN A 690 -3.54 -12.67 6.44
N LEU A 691 -2.92 -11.56 6.79
CA LEU A 691 -2.30 -11.32 8.09
C LEU A 691 -3.30 -10.58 8.97
N GLU A 692 -3.43 -11.02 10.21
CA GLU A 692 -4.18 -10.34 11.25
C GLU A 692 -3.21 -9.65 12.20
N SER A 693 -3.63 -8.52 12.79
CA SER A 693 -2.88 -7.87 13.86
C SER A 693 -2.71 -8.82 15.04
N ASP A 694 -1.51 -8.83 15.61
CA ASP A 694 -1.11 -9.68 16.75
C ASP A 694 -1.22 -11.18 16.49
N ASN A 695 -0.98 -11.59 15.24
CA ASN A 695 -1.04 -12.99 14.81
C ASN A 695 0.28 -13.46 14.18
N ALA A 696 0.51 -14.78 14.23
CA ALA A 696 1.66 -15.44 13.63
C ALA A 696 1.20 -16.55 12.68
N ILE A 697 1.72 -16.54 11.45
CA ILE A 697 1.45 -17.58 10.46
C ILE A 697 2.73 -18.27 9.99
N LEU A 698 2.62 -19.54 9.62
CA LEU A 698 3.65 -20.27 8.89
C LEU A 698 3.40 -20.11 7.38
N ALA A 699 4.44 -19.74 6.63
CA ALA A 699 4.39 -19.59 5.18
C ALA A 699 5.20 -20.70 4.49
N ASP A 700 4.80 -21.06 3.26
CA ASP A 700 5.62 -21.85 2.35
C ASP A 700 6.67 -20.96 1.64
N ASN A 701 7.62 -21.59 0.94
CA ASN A 701 8.74 -20.88 0.31
C ASN A 701 8.25 -19.83 -0.71
N GLU A 702 7.28 -20.20 -1.55
CA GLU A 702 6.77 -19.31 -2.60
C GLU A 702 6.09 -18.07 -1.99
N ARG A 703 5.22 -18.25 -0.99
CA ARG A 703 4.54 -17.14 -0.30
C ARG A 703 5.51 -16.28 0.50
N HIS A 704 6.50 -16.88 1.16
CA HIS A 704 7.48 -16.14 1.95
C HIS A 704 8.46 -15.37 1.05
N GLN A 705 8.90 -15.97 -0.07
CA GLN A 705 9.79 -15.33 -1.02
C GLN A 705 9.08 -14.16 -1.71
N ILE A 706 7.84 -14.32 -2.17
CA ILE A 706 7.03 -13.22 -2.73
C ILE A 706 6.87 -12.08 -1.71
N LEU A 707 6.59 -12.41 -0.45
CA LEU A 707 6.49 -11.41 0.60
C LEU A 707 7.83 -10.70 0.83
N CYS A 708 8.95 -11.43 0.87
CA CYS A 708 10.28 -10.84 1.03
C CYS A 708 10.66 -9.96 -0.17
N ASP A 709 10.41 -10.42 -1.39
CA ASP A 709 10.71 -9.68 -2.61
C ASP A 709 9.85 -8.42 -2.68
N GLU A 710 8.53 -8.52 -2.42
CA GLU A 710 7.65 -7.35 -2.34
C GLU A 710 8.09 -6.41 -1.22
N LEU A 711 8.53 -6.93 -0.07
CA LEU A 711 9.03 -6.09 1.01
C LEU A 711 10.30 -5.36 0.57
N ILE A 712 11.28 -6.06 -0.01
CA ILE A 712 12.56 -5.49 -0.47
C ILE A 712 12.34 -4.48 -1.60
N GLU A 713 11.38 -4.75 -2.50
CA GLU A 713 11.05 -3.87 -3.62
C GLU A 713 10.31 -2.60 -3.18
N ASN A 714 9.44 -2.71 -2.16
CA ASN A 714 8.59 -1.60 -1.74
C ASN A 714 9.09 -0.86 -0.49
N PHE A 715 10.00 -1.46 0.27
CA PHE A 715 10.47 -0.94 1.54
C PHE A 715 11.99 -1.03 1.63
N ASN A 716 12.62 0.12 1.87
CA ASN A 716 14.08 0.22 1.82
C ASN A 716 14.74 0.14 3.22
N ASP A 717 13.97 0.13 4.31
CA ASP A 717 14.46 0.05 5.69
C ASP A 717 14.12 -1.30 6.33
N ILE A 718 14.46 -2.39 5.62
CA ILE A 718 14.36 -3.74 6.17
C ILE A 718 15.58 -4.00 7.05
N GLN A 719 15.35 -4.17 8.34
CA GLN A 719 16.39 -4.61 9.27
C GLN A 719 16.44 -6.14 9.33
N PHE A 720 17.62 -6.69 9.12
CA PHE A 720 17.88 -8.11 9.35
C PHE A 720 18.49 -8.27 10.74
N VAL A 721 17.72 -8.80 11.66
CA VAL A 721 18.16 -9.13 13.02
C VAL A 721 18.11 -10.64 13.24
N PRO A 722 19.10 -11.24 13.93
CA PRO A 722 18.99 -12.64 14.32
C PRO A 722 17.78 -12.82 15.24
N GLY A 723 16.89 -13.74 14.87
CA GLY A 723 15.65 -13.96 15.59
C GLY A 723 15.35 -15.43 15.83
N GLY A 724 14.16 -15.69 16.38
CA GLY A 724 13.68 -17.01 16.77
C GLY A 724 13.54 -17.12 18.28
N SER A 725 12.42 -17.66 18.76
CA SER A 725 12.05 -17.60 20.18
C SER A 725 13.13 -18.15 21.11
N ILE A 726 13.65 -19.36 20.84
CA ILE A 726 14.72 -19.95 21.66
C ILE A 726 15.99 -19.11 21.59
N GLN A 727 16.32 -18.60 20.40
CA GLN A 727 17.53 -17.81 20.20
C GLN A 727 17.49 -16.48 20.93
N ASN A 728 16.37 -15.76 20.86
CA ASN A 728 16.13 -14.53 21.61
C ASN A 728 16.30 -14.78 23.11
N THR A 729 15.61 -15.79 23.65
CA THR A 729 15.65 -16.12 25.08
C THR A 729 17.07 -16.42 25.55
N ILE A 730 17.81 -17.24 24.80
CA ILE A 730 19.15 -17.68 25.20
C ILE A 730 20.20 -16.56 25.06
N ARG A 731 20.11 -15.72 24.03
CA ARG A 731 20.96 -14.52 23.88
C ARG A 731 20.74 -13.55 25.03
N VAL A 732 19.47 -13.30 25.37
CA VAL A 732 19.12 -12.45 26.52
C VAL A 732 19.63 -13.06 27.82
N ALA A 733 19.47 -14.37 28.04
CA ALA A 733 20.00 -15.00 29.24
C ALA A 733 21.53 -14.85 29.35
N GLN A 734 22.26 -15.04 28.25
CA GLN A 734 23.72 -14.85 28.21
C GLN A 734 24.15 -13.40 28.46
N TRP A 735 23.34 -12.42 28.04
CA TRP A 735 23.60 -10.99 28.23
C TRP A 735 23.66 -10.55 29.70
N PHE A 736 23.11 -11.36 30.61
CA PHE A 736 23.25 -11.16 32.05
C PHE A 736 24.58 -11.66 32.62
N PHE A 737 25.38 -12.45 31.89
CA PHE A 737 26.64 -12.99 32.39
C PHE A 737 27.84 -12.33 31.71
N ASP A 738 28.87 -11.99 32.49
CA ASP A 738 30.16 -11.55 31.95
C ASP A 738 30.97 -12.72 31.37
N GLN A 739 30.74 -13.94 31.87
CA GLN A 739 31.42 -15.14 31.38
C GLN A 739 30.84 -15.57 30.03
N PRO A 740 31.66 -15.74 28.98
CA PRO A 740 31.18 -16.23 27.70
C PRO A 740 30.79 -17.72 27.80
N ASN A 741 29.85 -18.15 26.97
CA ASN A 741 29.42 -19.54 26.82
C ASN A 741 28.76 -20.16 28.06
N VAL A 742 28.15 -19.36 28.94
CA VAL A 742 27.28 -19.85 30.02
C VAL A 742 26.05 -20.53 29.41
N CYS A 743 25.52 -19.97 28.33
CA CYS A 743 24.40 -20.56 27.61
C CYS A 743 24.84 -21.28 26.33
N THR A 744 24.16 -22.38 26.02
CA THR A 744 24.34 -23.14 24.77
C THR A 744 23.02 -23.23 24.02
N ILE A 745 23.06 -22.98 22.71
CA ILE A 745 21.89 -23.12 21.82
C ILE A 745 22.09 -24.25 20.81
N PHE A 746 21.01 -25.01 20.57
CA PHE A 746 20.92 -26.00 19.51
C PHE A 746 19.94 -25.53 18.44
N GLY A 747 20.28 -25.74 17.16
CA GLY A 747 19.38 -25.41 16.07
C GLY A 747 19.86 -25.92 14.71
N CYS A 748 19.24 -25.44 13.65
CA CYS A 748 19.67 -25.68 12.27
C CYS A 748 19.66 -24.38 11.47
N ILE A 749 20.68 -24.19 10.64
CA ILE A 749 20.82 -23.06 9.72
C ILE A 749 21.14 -23.59 8.32
N GLY A 750 20.84 -22.80 7.29
CA GLY A 750 21.27 -23.10 5.93
C GLY A 750 22.76 -22.80 5.74
N ASN A 751 23.36 -23.40 4.72
CA ASN A 751 24.69 -23.02 4.25
C ASN A 751 24.62 -21.78 3.35
N ASP A 752 24.19 -20.67 3.93
CA ASP A 752 24.04 -19.38 3.26
C ASP A 752 24.58 -18.22 4.11
N ASP A 753 24.68 -17.03 3.52
CA ASP A 753 25.21 -15.83 4.17
C ASP A 753 24.44 -15.49 5.46
N PHE A 754 23.12 -15.70 5.47
CA PHE A 754 22.28 -15.45 6.65
C PHE A 754 22.60 -16.42 7.79
N GLY A 755 22.81 -17.70 7.50
CA GLY A 755 23.23 -18.71 8.46
C GLY A 755 24.60 -18.38 9.06
N HIS A 756 25.55 -17.98 8.20
CA HIS A 756 26.87 -17.55 8.65
C HIS A 756 26.82 -16.30 9.53
N GLN A 757 26.07 -15.27 9.14
CA GLN A 757 25.90 -14.05 9.93
C GLN A 757 25.23 -14.34 11.28
N MET A 758 24.18 -15.16 11.29
CA MET A 758 23.48 -15.55 12.52
C MET A 758 24.44 -16.26 13.49
N LYS A 759 25.20 -17.24 13.01
CA LYS A 759 26.18 -17.95 13.83
C LYS A 759 27.28 -17.02 14.34
N CYS A 760 27.83 -16.16 13.48
CA CYS A 760 28.89 -15.21 13.82
C CYS A 760 28.44 -14.27 14.94
N LYS A 761 27.24 -13.70 14.82
CA LYS A 761 26.69 -12.79 15.83
C LYS A 761 26.51 -13.48 17.20
N ILE A 762 25.92 -14.68 17.20
CA ILE A 762 25.66 -15.43 18.44
C ILE A 762 26.95 -15.81 19.16
N GLU A 763 27.95 -16.28 18.43
CA GLU A 763 29.21 -16.75 19.03
C GLU A 763 30.17 -15.60 19.37
N GLN A 764 30.29 -14.60 18.49
CA GLN A 764 31.29 -13.54 18.62
C GLN A 764 30.78 -12.30 19.37
N GLU A 765 29.53 -11.89 19.15
CA GLU A 765 28.96 -10.68 19.74
C GLU A 765 28.17 -10.99 21.02
N ASP A 766 27.27 -11.99 20.96
CA ASP A 766 26.42 -12.33 22.11
C ASP A 766 27.09 -13.36 23.05
N HIS A 767 28.25 -13.90 22.66
CA HIS A 767 29.05 -14.84 23.45
C HIS A 767 28.30 -16.13 23.89
N VAL A 768 27.34 -16.59 23.08
CA VAL A 768 26.60 -17.84 23.30
C VAL A 768 27.28 -18.97 22.54
N LYS A 769 27.40 -20.14 23.16
CA LYS A 769 27.88 -21.34 22.46
C LYS A 769 26.79 -21.88 21.52
N SER A 770 27.08 -22.00 20.23
CA SER A 770 26.11 -22.52 19.26
C SER A 770 26.44 -23.94 18.77
N ILE A 771 25.41 -24.78 18.61
CA ILE A 771 25.49 -26.11 18.00
C ILE A 771 24.43 -26.17 16.90
N TYR A 772 24.82 -25.69 15.73
CA TYR A 772 23.97 -25.70 14.54
C TYR A 772 24.27 -26.87 13.62
N CYS A 773 23.22 -27.58 13.16
CA CYS A 773 23.33 -28.28 11.88
C CYS A 773 23.37 -27.29 10.73
N ILE A 774 24.21 -27.58 9.75
CA ILE A 774 24.27 -26.85 8.49
C ILE A 774 23.55 -27.68 7.43
N ASP A 775 22.43 -27.17 6.93
CA ASP A 775 21.69 -27.75 5.81
C ASP A 775 22.21 -27.17 4.50
N ASN A 776 22.78 -28.01 3.64
CA ASN A 776 23.34 -27.59 2.35
C ASN A 776 22.31 -27.46 1.23
N THR A 777 21.07 -27.89 1.47
CA THR A 777 20.01 -27.97 0.45
C THR A 777 18.89 -26.97 0.68
N ARG A 778 18.75 -26.44 1.90
CA ARG A 778 17.70 -25.52 2.31
C ARG A 778 18.31 -24.24 2.89
N PRO A 779 17.77 -23.06 2.54
CA PRO A 779 18.22 -21.80 3.11
C PRO A 779 17.87 -21.68 4.60
N THR A 780 18.55 -20.76 5.27
CA THR A 780 18.30 -20.39 6.66
C THR A 780 16.87 -19.89 6.83
N GLY A 781 16.17 -20.37 7.85
CA GLY A 781 14.81 -19.96 8.17
C GLY A 781 14.72 -18.45 8.45
N LYS A 782 13.61 -17.83 8.03
CA LYS A 782 13.38 -16.39 8.11
C LYS A 782 12.01 -16.12 8.71
N CYS A 783 11.91 -15.05 9.50
CA CYS A 783 10.65 -14.55 10.01
C CYS A 783 10.51 -13.09 9.61
N VAL A 784 9.47 -12.79 8.85
CA VAL A 784 9.09 -11.43 8.53
C VAL A 784 8.23 -10.90 9.67
N CYS A 785 8.69 -9.84 10.33
CA CYS A 785 7.97 -9.16 11.41
C CYS A 785 7.41 -7.83 10.89
N LEU A 786 6.09 -7.74 10.81
CA LEU A 786 5.36 -6.55 10.37
C LEU A 786 4.84 -5.81 11.61
N ILE A 787 5.38 -4.64 11.93
CA ILE A 787 4.99 -3.85 13.11
C ILE A 787 4.14 -2.67 12.64
N ASN A 788 2.96 -2.52 13.21
CA ASN A 788 2.04 -1.42 12.96
C ASN A 788 1.74 -0.70 14.29
N VAL A 789 1.62 0.63 14.26
CA VAL A 789 1.22 1.42 15.43
C VAL A 789 -0.12 2.07 15.11
N ASP A 790 -1.14 1.81 15.93
CA ASP A 790 -2.46 2.40 15.73
C ASP A 790 -2.47 3.91 16.07
N SER A 791 -3.60 4.57 15.80
CA SER A 791 -3.77 6.00 16.09
C SER A 791 -3.69 6.36 17.58
N ASN A 792 -3.77 5.36 18.48
CA ASN A 792 -3.69 5.51 19.92
C ASN A 792 -2.28 5.24 20.46
N GLY A 793 -1.32 4.88 19.60
CA GLY A 793 0.03 4.52 19.99
C GLY A 793 0.19 3.05 20.40
N SER A 794 -0.82 2.20 20.17
CA SER A 794 -0.74 0.77 20.45
C SER A 794 0.03 0.06 19.35
N HIS A 795 1.03 -0.75 19.73
CA HIS A 795 1.82 -1.54 18.80
C HIS A 795 1.12 -2.88 18.51
N HIS A 796 0.86 -3.14 17.24
CA HIS A 796 0.34 -4.39 16.70
C HIS A 796 1.39 -5.07 15.83
N ARG A 797 1.51 -6.39 15.89
CA ARG A 797 2.50 -7.12 15.07
C ARG A 797 1.90 -8.29 14.29
N SER A 798 2.34 -8.49 13.06
CA SER A 798 2.04 -9.70 12.29
C SER A 798 3.33 -10.42 11.93
N LEU A 799 3.44 -11.70 12.32
CA LEU A 799 4.62 -12.53 12.07
C LEU A 799 4.35 -13.51 10.93
N VAL A 800 5.24 -13.55 9.94
CA VAL A 800 5.20 -14.53 8.85
C VAL A 800 6.49 -15.33 8.87
N THR A 801 6.41 -16.57 9.37
CA THR A 801 7.58 -17.40 9.60
C THR A 801 7.73 -18.45 8.51
N PHE A 802 8.92 -18.51 7.92
CA PHE A 802 9.37 -19.56 7.03
C PHE A 802 10.51 -20.33 7.69
N LEU A 803 10.23 -21.56 8.10
CA LEU A 803 11.13 -22.35 8.95
C LEU A 803 12.31 -22.98 8.18
N ASP A 804 12.07 -23.40 6.93
CA ASP A 804 13.02 -24.06 6.02
C ASP A 804 14.08 -24.98 6.66
N ALA A 805 15.37 -24.61 6.68
CA ALA A 805 16.46 -25.41 7.28
C ALA A 805 16.18 -25.86 8.72
N CYS A 806 15.35 -25.14 9.50
CA CYS A 806 14.94 -25.55 10.85
C CYS A 806 14.18 -26.90 10.87
N HIS A 807 13.48 -27.27 9.79
CA HIS A 807 12.89 -28.61 9.64
C HIS A 807 13.95 -29.71 9.50
N GLY A 808 15.20 -29.35 9.23
CA GLY A 808 16.34 -30.24 9.11
C GLY A 808 17.01 -30.59 10.42
N PHE A 809 16.57 -30.03 11.55
CA PHE A 809 17.08 -30.44 12.84
C PHE A 809 16.82 -31.94 13.04
N ARG A 810 17.85 -32.69 13.45
CA ARG A 810 17.76 -34.14 13.60
C ARG A 810 18.17 -34.59 14.99
N MET A 811 17.56 -35.68 15.45
CA MET A 811 17.80 -36.30 16.74
C MET A 811 19.27 -36.64 16.98
N GLU A 812 20.01 -37.01 15.93
CA GLU A 812 21.41 -37.43 16.03
C GLU A 812 22.29 -36.33 16.61
N ILE A 813 21.95 -35.05 16.39
CA ILE A 813 22.71 -33.91 16.91
C ILE A 813 22.65 -33.87 18.43
N LEU A 814 21.46 -34.09 19.01
CA LEU A 814 21.30 -34.17 20.47
C LEU A 814 22.05 -35.40 21.01
N GLN A 815 21.93 -36.54 20.33
CA GLN A 815 22.58 -37.79 20.73
C GLN A 815 24.12 -37.69 20.73
N GLN A 816 24.70 -37.04 19.73
CA GLN A 816 26.15 -36.81 19.63
C GLN A 816 26.68 -35.86 20.71
N ASN A 817 25.82 -34.98 21.24
CA ASN A 817 26.17 -33.96 22.21
C ASN A 817 25.61 -34.25 23.61
N LEU A 818 25.27 -35.52 23.92
CA LEU A 818 24.64 -35.90 25.19
C LEU A 818 25.45 -35.48 26.42
N SER A 819 26.78 -35.43 26.30
CA SER A 819 27.69 -35.04 27.38
C SER A 819 27.48 -33.60 27.86
N LEU A 820 26.97 -32.70 27.01
CA LEU A 820 26.71 -31.31 27.40
C LEU A 820 25.57 -31.19 28.40
N PHE A 821 24.58 -32.08 28.33
CA PHE A 821 23.44 -32.07 29.25
C PHE A 821 23.84 -32.50 30.67
N ASN A 822 24.98 -33.15 30.86
CA ASN A 822 25.46 -33.51 32.20
C ASN A 822 25.77 -32.27 33.05
N ASN A 823 26.17 -31.17 32.41
CA ASN A 823 26.52 -29.91 33.08
C ASN A 823 25.38 -28.89 33.06
N ALA A 824 24.28 -29.18 32.36
CA ALA A 824 23.13 -28.29 32.29
C ALA A 824 22.36 -28.28 33.61
N ARG A 825 21.92 -27.11 34.05
CA ARG A 825 20.99 -26.94 35.18
C ARG A 825 19.58 -26.62 34.74
N ILE A 826 19.43 -26.01 33.56
CA ILE A 826 18.15 -25.68 32.96
C ILE A 826 18.21 -26.11 31.50
N ILE A 827 17.18 -26.81 31.03
CA ILE A 827 16.92 -27.06 29.62
C ILE A 827 15.65 -26.31 29.25
N TYR A 828 15.77 -25.36 28.34
CA TYR A 828 14.67 -24.53 27.87
C TYR A 828 14.27 -24.89 26.44
N THR A 829 12.98 -24.95 26.16
CA THR A 829 12.42 -25.11 24.82
C THR A 829 11.16 -24.27 24.63
N SER A 830 10.76 -24.09 23.38
CA SER A 830 9.53 -23.39 23.00
C SER A 830 8.49 -24.36 22.43
N GLY A 831 7.22 -23.94 22.46
CA GLY A 831 6.12 -24.63 21.80
C GLY A 831 6.33 -24.76 20.28
N PHE A 832 7.01 -23.80 19.64
CA PHE A 832 7.37 -23.89 18.23
C PHE A 832 8.33 -25.05 17.93
N PHE A 833 9.32 -25.26 18.80
CA PHE A 833 10.25 -26.38 18.64
C PHE A 833 9.59 -27.74 18.95
N LEU A 834 8.67 -27.78 19.91
CA LEU A 834 7.86 -28.97 20.19
C LEU A 834 7.03 -29.42 18.98
N ILE A 835 6.46 -28.49 18.22
CA ILE A 835 5.67 -28.84 17.04
C ILE A 835 6.56 -29.41 15.93
N SER A 836 7.71 -28.80 15.70
CA SER A 836 8.61 -29.21 14.62
C SER A 836 9.39 -30.49 14.96
N ASN A 837 9.77 -30.67 16.22
CA ASN A 837 10.67 -31.73 16.69
C ASN A 837 10.16 -32.39 17.99
N PRO A 838 8.98 -33.03 17.98
CA PRO A 838 8.37 -33.58 19.19
C PRO A 838 9.24 -34.65 19.86
N ASP A 839 9.90 -35.51 19.08
CA ASP A 839 10.75 -36.58 19.61
C ASP A 839 12.01 -36.01 20.30
N CYS A 840 12.55 -34.89 19.81
CA CYS A 840 13.68 -34.19 20.44
C CYS A 840 13.26 -33.68 21.82
N VAL A 841 12.11 -33.01 21.88
CA VAL A 841 11.59 -32.43 23.13
C VAL A 841 11.24 -33.54 24.14
N GLN A 842 10.66 -34.65 23.67
CA GLN A 842 10.39 -35.82 24.50
C GLN A 842 11.69 -36.41 25.08
N LEU A 843 12.73 -36.56 24.27
CA LEU A 843 14.04 -37.03 24.75
C LEU A 843 14.63 -36.08 25.80
N LEU A 844 14.61 -34.77 25.56
CA LEU A 844 15.11 -33.77 26.51
C LEU A 844 14.34 -33.81 27.84
N ALA A 845 13.02 -33.92 27.77
CA ALA A 845 12.16 -34.07 28.94
C ALA A 845 12.50 -35.34 29.75
N GLU A 846 12.75 -36.46 29.07
CA GLU A 846 13.17 -37.71 29.71
C GLU A 846 14.57 -37.64 30.31
N LEU A 847 15.51 -36.97 29.64
CA LEU A 847 16.87 -36.73 30.16
C LEU A 847 16.81 -35.90 31.44
N CYS A 848 16.03 -34.81 31.44
CA CYS A 848 15.77 -34.01 32.63
C CYS A 848 15.19 -34.87 33.77
N ARG A 849 14.28 -35.80 33.46
CA ARG A 849 13.67 -36.69 34.47
C ARG A 849 14.64 -37.71 35.03
N LYS A 850 15.50 -38.30 34.20
CA LYS A 850 16.43 -39.37 34.60
C LYS A 850 17.72 -38.83 35.23
N SER A 851 18.03 -37.55 35.05
CA SER A 851 19.24 -36.93 35.56
C SER A 851 19.27 -36.86 37.09
N SER A 852 20.43 -37.17 37.67
CA SER A 852 20.71 -37.00 39.10
C SER A 852 21.04 -35.55 39.49
N ASN A 853 21.23 -34.65 38.52
CA ASN A 853 21.67 -33.27 38.73
C ASN A 853 20.53 -32.24 38.93
N ASP A 854 19.29 -32.69 39.13
CA ASP A 854 18.07 -31.86 39.26
C ASP A 854 17.94 -30.78 38.18
N ILE A 855 18.06 -31.20 36.91
CA ILE A 855 17.99 -30.30 35.75
C ILE A 855 16.56 -29.80 35.57
N LYS A 856 16.30 -28.49 35.63
CA LYS A 856 14.96 -27.94 35.41
C LYS A 856 14.59 -27.96 33.92
N PHE A 857 13.39 -28.42 33.61
CA PHE A 857 12.84 -28.40 32.26
C PHE A 857 11.85 -27.24 32.11
N ALA A 858 12.23 -26.25 31.32
CA ALA A 858 11.48 -25.03 31.09
C ALA A 858 10.83 -25.04 29.69
N LEU A 859 9.55 -24.68 29.63
CA LEU A 859 8.76 -24.62 28.39
C LEU A 859 8.04 -23.28 28.28
N ASN A 860 8.15 -22.61 27.12
CA ASN A 860 7.28 -21.50 26.77
C ASN A 860 6.14 -21.98 25.84
N LEU A 861 4.87 -21.65 26.15
CA LEU A 861 3.71 -21.97 25.31
C LEU A 861 3.79 -21.33 23.91
N SER A 862 4.45 -20.17 23.81
CA SER A 862 4.86 -19.47 22.59
C SER A 862 3.77 -18.85 21.72
N ALA A 863 2.61 -19.49 21.53
CA ALA A 863 1.46 -18.89 20.84
C ALA A 863 0.14 -19.66 21.06
N SER A 864 -0.99 -18.96 21.06
CA SER A 864 -2.32 -19.56 21.23
C SER A 864 -2.66 -20.61 20.16
N TYR A 865 -2.19 -20.48 18.91
CA TYR A 865 -2.44 -21.49 17.88
C TYR A 865 -1.68 -22.80 18.15
N VAL A 866 -0.50 -22.72 18.78
CA VAL A 866 0.28 -23.90 19.20
C VAL A 866 -0.53 -24.67 20.23
N VAL A 867 -1.10 -23.95 21.19
CA VAL A 867 -1.97 -24.51 22.23
C VAL A 867 -3.21 -25.14 21.63
N LYS A 868 -3.96 -24.44 20.78
CA LYS A 868 -5.23 -24.91 20.21
C LYS A 868 -5.07 -26.07 19.25
N ASN A 869 -4.09 -26.01 18.35
CA ASN A 869 -3.97 -26.97 17.24
C ASN A 869 -3.05 -28.17 17.56
N HIS A 870 -2.21 -28.06 18.60
CA HIS A 870 -1.24 -29.11 18.97
C HIS A 870 -1.30 -29.47 20.46
N SER A 871 -2.45 -29.26 21.11
CA SER A 871 -2.69 -29.54 22.53
C SER A 871 -2.26 -30.93 22.96
N GLN A 872 -2.54 -31.96 22.15
CA GLN A 872 -2.16 -33.34 22.49
C GLN A 872 -0.65 -33.50 22.68
N ARG A 873 0.17 -32.82 21.88
CA ARG A 873 1.64 -32.86 22.02
C ARG A 873 2.10 -32.07 23.24
N LEU A 874 1.49 -30.92 23.52
CA LEU A 874 1.77 -30.15 24.73
C LEU A 874 1.46 -30.95 25.99
N LEU A 875 0.28 -31.57 26.07
CA LEU A 875 -0.17 -32.35 27.22
C LEU A 875 0.69 -33.59 27.47
N GLN A 876 1.34 -34.16 26.43
CA GLN A 876 2.31 -35.24 26.60
C GLN A 876 3.59 -34.78 27.32
N ILE A 877 4.01 -33.53 27.08
CA ILE A 877 5.23 -32.96 27.64
C ILE A 877 5.00 -32.28 29.00
N PHE A 878 3.82 -31.72 29.23
CA PHE A 878 3.46 -31.02 30.48
C PHE A 878 3.87 -31.75 31.76
N PRO A 879 3.70 -33.07 31.91
CA PRO A 879 4.12 -33.77 33.12
C PRO A 879 5.61 -33.69 33.45
N TYR A 880 6.45 -33.26 32.50
CA TYR A 880 7.89 -33.09 32.70
C TYR A 880 8.31 -31.64 32.93
N VAL A 881 7.40 -30.67 32.76
CA VAL A 881 7.71 -29.23 32.81
C VAL A 881 7.77 -28.74 34.25
N ASP A 882 8.94 -28.25 34.64
CA ASP A 882 9.22 -27.64 35.94
C ASP A 882 8.90 -26.13 35.92
N LEU A 883 9.24 -25.42 34.83
CA LEU A 883 8.94 -24.00 34.63
C LEU A 883 8.11 -23.80 33.36
N LEU A 884 6.88 -23.29 33.50
CA LEU A 884 5.97 -23.04 32.38
C LEU A 884 5.79 -21.52 32.20
N PHE A 885 6.13 -21.03 31.01
CA PHE A 885 5.97 -19.63 30.63
C PHE A 885 4.86 -19.48 29.58
N GLY A 886 4.17 -18.35 29.62
CA GLY A 886 3.23 -17.95 28.58
C GLY A 886 2.63 -16.56 28.84
N ASN A 887 1.67 -16.18 28.01
CA ASN A 887 0.85 -14.98 28.21
C ASN A 887 -0.63 -15.32 28.48
N GLU A 888 -1.42 -14.31 28.82
CA GLU A 888 -2.88 -14.46 29.07
C GLU A 888 -3.61 -15.19 27.93
N ASN A 889 -3.33 -14.86 26.68
CA ASN A 889 -4.01 -15.43 25.52
C ASN A 889 -3.68 -16.92 25.34
N GLU A 890 -2.46 -17.33 25.69
CA GLU A 890 -2.04 -18.73 25.69
C GLU A 890 -2.65 -19.51 26.85
N ALA A 891 -2.77 -18.89 28.03
CA ALA A 891 -3.42 -19.47 29.19
C ALA A 891 -4.92 -19.71 28.94
N PHE A 892 -5.64 -18.71 28.42
CA PHE A 892 -7.04 -18.86 28.02
C PHE A 892 -7.22 -19.88 26.90
N ALA A 893 -6.32 -19.93 25.91
CA ALA A 893 -6.35 -20.95 24.87
C ALA A 893 -6.21 -22.38 25.42
N LEU A 894 -5.38 -22.56 26.46
CA LEU A 894 -5.21 -23.85 27.12
C LEU A 894 -6.46 -24.23 27.91
N ALA A 895 -7.03 -23.28 28.67
CA ALA A 895 -8.28 -23.47 29.41
C ALA A 895 -9.43 -23.89 28.49
N GLU A 896 -9.57 -23.22 27.34
CA GLU A 896 -10.57 -23.56 26.31
C GLU A 896 -10.34 -24.99 25.78
N THR A 897 -9.09 -25.37 25.54
CA THR A 897 -8.75 -26.69 24.99
C THR A 897 -8.94 -27.82 26.00
N LEU A 898 -8.82 -27.52 27.29
CA LEU A 898 -9.05 -28.46 28.40
C LEU A 898 -10.49 -28.43 28.93
N GLU A 899 -11.38 -27.67 28.28
CA GLU A 899 -12.79 -27.53 28.66
C GLU A 899 -12.97 -27.09 30.12
N TRP A 900 -12.14 -26.16 30.58
CA TRP A 900 -12.30 -25.51 31.89
C TRP A 900 -13.50 -24.55 31.91
N ASP A 901 -13.85 -24.03 33.08
CA ASP A 901 -15.03 -23.20 33.24
C ASP A 901 -14.85 -21.88 32.48
N LYS A 902 -15.88 -21.45 31.75
CA LYS A 902 -15.83 -20.20 30.97
C LYS A 902 -15.82 -18.96 31.85
N ASP A 903 -16.25 -19.10 33.10
CA ASP A 903 -16.25 -18.04 34.10
C ASP A 903 -14.92 -17.98 34.90
N ASP A 904 -13.97 -18.91 34.65
CA ASP A 904 -12.64 -18.88 35.28
C ASP A 904 -11.89 -17.61 34.88
N LYS A 905 -11.36 -16.90 35.89
CA LYS A 905 -10.47 -15.76 35.66
C LYS A 905 -9.05 -16.25 35.41
N ILE A 906 -8.20 -15.33 34.96
CA ILE A 906 -6.79 -15.65 34.69
C ILE A 906 -6.10 -16.29 35.91
N ASP A 907 -6.37 -15.79 37.13
CA ASP A 907 -5.82 -16.34 38.37
C ASP A 907 -6.21 -17.83 38.57
N ASP A 908 -7.49 -18.16 38.34
CA ASP A 908 -8.02 -19.52 38.46
C ASP A 908 -7.39 -20.45 37.40
N ILE A 909 -7.20 -19.94 36.18
CA ILE A 909 -6.58 -20.66 35.07
C ILE A 909 -5.11 -20.97 35.40
N VAL A 910 -4.33 -19.97 35.84
CA VAL A 910 -2.91 -20.18 36.18
C VAL A 910 -2.77 -21.17 37.35
N GLU A 911 -3.67 -21.10 38.33
CA GLU A 911 -3.71 -22.06 39.44
C GLU A 911 -3.98 -23.48 38.93
N LYS A 912 -4.99 -23.70 38.07
CA LYS A 912 -5.26 -25.01 37.47
C LYS A 912 -4.08 -25.52 36.64
N MET A 913 -3.39 -24.65 35.90
CA MET A 913 -2.18 -25.01 35.13
C MET A 913 -1.05 -25.54 36.03
N ALA A 914 -0.85 -24.93 37.20
CA ALA A 914 0.17 -25.35 38.17
C ALA A 914 -0.14 -26.73 38.82
N HIS A 915 -1.41 -27.12 38.85
CA HIS A 915 -1.90 -28.37 39.44
C HIS A 915 -2.15 -29.51 38.45
N LEU A 916 -1.99 -29.28 37.13
CA LEU A 916 -1.99 -30.37 36.15
C LEU A 916 -0.91 -31.40 36.48
N GLU A 917 -1.18 -32.69 36.17
CA GLU A 917 -0.32 -33.82 36.52
C GLU A 917 1.17 -33.55 36.24
N SER A 918 2.04 -33.90 37.20
CA SER A 918 3.49 -33.78 37.12
C SER A 918 4.15 -35.11 37.50
N LYS A 919 5.21 -35.49 36.77
CA LYS A 919 5.96 -36.74 36.92
C LYS A 919 7.29 -36.56 37.65
N LYS A 920 7.67 -35.32 38.00
CA LYS A 920 9.03 -35.01 38.47
C LYS A 920 9.08 -34.04 39.65
N THR A 921 8.48 -32.86 39.54
CA THR A 921 8.62 -31.79 40.56
C THR A 921 7.33 -30.96 40.70
N ASN A 922 7.34 -30.01 41.63
CA ASN A 922 6.36 -28.92 41.65
C ASN A 922 6.58 -28.00 40.44
N ARG A 923 5.52 -27.79 39.67
CA ARG A 923 5.53 -26.87 38.54
C ARG A 923 5.38 -25.44 39.04
N THR A 924 6.15 -24.53 38.47
CA THR A 924 5.90 -23.09 38.56
C THR A 924 5.41 -22.58 37.20
N VAL A 925 4.28 -21.87 37.20
CA VAL A 925 3.67 -21.25 36.03
C VAL A 925 3.83 -19.74 36.16
N ILE A 926 4.33 -19.10 35.10
CA ILE A 926 4.59 -17.66 35.01
C ILE A 926 3.86 -17.11 33.79
N ILE A 927 2.86 -16.25 34.01
CA ILE A 927 2.02 -15.67 32.96
C ILE A 927 2.18 -14.15 32.91
N THR A 928 2.60 -13.65 31.75
CA THR A 928 2.72 -12.20 31.45
C THR A 928 1.43 -11.65 30.85
N GLN A 929 1.10 -10.39 31.14
CA GLN A 929 -0.14 -9.73 30.71
C GLN A 929 0.13 -8.34 30.10
N GLY A 930 1.23 -8.20 29.35
CA GLY A 930 1.61 -6.90 28.77
C GLY A 930 1.91 -5.86 29.86
N PRO A 931 1.17 -4.74 29.94
CA PRO A 931 1.35 -3.73 30.98
C PRO A 931 0.76 -4.13 32.35
N ASP A 932 -0.05 -5.19 32.41
CA ASP A 932 -0.69 -5.65 33.65
C ASP A 932 0.24 -6.56 34.47
N GLU A 933 -0.16 -6.88 35.70
CA GLU A 933 0.64 -7.65 36.66
C GLU A 933 1.03 -9.04 36.11
N ILE A 934 2.24 -9.49 36.43
CA ILE A 934 2.69 -10.85 36.12
C ILE A 934 2.17 -11.80 37.19
N ILE A 935 1.54 -12.90 36.78
CA ILE A 935 0.97 -13.90 37.68
C ILE A 935 1.92 -15.10 37.77
N VAL A 936 2.25 -15.48 39.01
CA VAL A 936 3.10 -16.65 39.30
C VAL A 936 2.38 -17.58 40.26
N VAL A 937 2.30 -18.87 39.90
CA VAL A 937 1.78 -19.92 40.78
C VAL A 937 2.73 -21.10 40.78
N SER A 938 3.08 -21.58 41.98
CA SER A 938 3.78 -22.86 42.15
C SER A 938 2.83 -23.88 42.76
N THR A 939 2.98 -25.18 42.44
CA THR A 939 2.06 -26.25 42.90
C THR A 939 1.77 -26.25 44.40
N ASN A 940 2.69 -25.74 45.23
CA ASN A 940 2.53 -25.68 46.70
C ASN A 940 2.46 -24.23 47.23
N SER A 941 1.97 -23.27 46.44
CA SER A 941 1.95 -21.85 46.82
C SER A 941 0.70 -21.15 46.32
N PHE A 942 0.29 -20.09 47.02
CA PHE A 942 -0.80 -19.22 46.60
C PHE A 942 -0.40 -18.41 45.35
N VAL A 943 -1.41 -17.92 44.63
CA VAL A 943 -1.24 -17.01 43.51
C VAL A 943 -0.49 -15.75 43.94
N GLN A 944 0.62 -15.45 43.28
CA GLN A 944 1.42 -14.24 43.49
C GLN A 944 1.31 -13.34 42.27
N LYS A 945 1.20 -12.03 42.51
CA LYS A 945 1.15 -11.00 41.46
C LYS A 945 2.29 -10.02 41.62
N PHE A 946 2.91 -9.67 40.51
CA PHE A 946 4.05 -8.77 40.47
C PHE A 946 3.74 -7.59 39.54
N PRO A 947 3.84 -6.35 40.01
CA PRO A 947 3.54 -5.18 39.17
C PRO A 947 4.59 -4.99 38.08
N VAL A 948 4.15 -4.56 36.90
CA VAL A 948 5.02 -4.18 35.78
C VAL A 948 5.17 -2.65 35.79
N PRO A 949 6.41 -2.10 35.82
CA PRO A 949 6.60 -0.66 35.77
C PRO A 949 6.19 -0.10 34.39
N SER A 950 5.47 1.02 34.40
CA SER A 950 5.00 1.68 33.18
C SER A 950 6.14 2.34 32.41
N ILE A 951 6.09 2.26 31.08
CA ILE A 951 7.01 2.91 30.15
C ILE A 951 6.22 3.93 29.30
N PRO A 952 6.73 5.15 29.09
CA PRO A 952 6.09 6.11 28.19
C PRO A 952 5.93 5.53 26.79
N THR A 953 4.73 5.64 26.21
CA THR A 953 4.40 5.06 24.88
C THR A 953 5.36 5.53 23.78
N GLY A 954 5.91 6.76 23.88
CA GLY A 954 6.89 7.29 22.93
C GLY A 954 8.28 6.66 23.00
N GLU A 955 8.60 5.90 24.05
CA GLU A 955 9.84 5.12 24.16
C GLU A 955 9.70 3.70 23.58
N ILE A 956 8.48 3.22 23.37
CA ILE A 956 8.23 1.88 22.83
C ILE A 956 8.44 1.93 21.31
N ILE A 957 9.35 1.10 20.81
CA ILE A 957 9.69 1.00 19.39
C ILE A 957 9.08 -0.26 18.79
N ASP A 958 9.32 -1.42 19.41
CA ASP A 958 8.88 -2.72 18.92
C ASP A 958 8.62 -3.67 20.08
N THR A 959 7.43 -4.27 20.17
CA THR A 959 7.11 -5.22 21.25
C THR A 959 7.57 -6.65 20.96
N ASN A 960 8.12 -6.92 19.77
CA ASN A 960 8.56 -8.24 19.35
C ASN A 960 9.73 -8.76 20.19
N GLY A 961 9.68 -10.03 20.58
CA GLY A 961 10.71 -10.65 21.42
C GLY A 961 10.70 -10.24 22.90
N SER A 962 9.79 -9.36 23.34
CA SER A 962 9.65 -8.96 24.76
C SER A 962 9.38 -10.14 25.70
N GLY A 963 8.52 -11.08 25.29
CA GLY A 963 8.27 -12.32 26.04
C GLY A 963 9.49 -13.23 26.10
N ASP A 964 10.23 -13.39 25.00
CA ASP A 964 11.48 -14.15 24.99
C ASP A 964 12.53 -13.50 25.90
N ALA A 965 12.62 -12.16 25.87
CA ALA A 965 13.52 -11.39 26.73
C ALA A 965 13.17 -11.52 28.21
N PHE A 966 11.88 -11.47 28.54
CA PHE A 966 11.40 -11.74 29.88
C PHE A 966 11.86 -13.11 30.38
N VAL A 967 11.64 -14.15 29.57
CA VAL A 967 12.07 -15.52 29.92
C VAL A 967 13.60 -15.58 30.06
N GLY A 968 14.36 -14.91 29.18
CA GLY A 968 15.82 -14.90 29.22
C GLY A 968 16.36 -14.31 30.53
N GLY A 969 15.89 -13.13 30.92
CA GLY A 969 16.26 -12.49 32.18
C GLY A 969 15.84 -13.30 33.41
N PHE A 970 14.63 -13.87 33.38
CA PHE A 970 14.15 -14.76 34.43
C PHE A 970 15.06 -15.98 34.59
N LEU A 971 15.40 -16.67 33.49
CA LEU A 971 16.21 -17.89 33.53
C LEU A 971 17.65 -17.61 34.00
N ALA A 972 18.23 -16.46 33.65
CA ALA A 972 19.57 -16.08 34.10
C ALA A 972 19.64 -15.93 35.64
N TYR A 973 18.67 -15.24 36.23
CA TYR A 973 18.58 -15.08 37.68
C TYR A 973 18.18 -16.37 38.39
N HIS A 974 17.31 -17.18 37.78
CA HIS A 974 16.93 -18.48 38.32
C HIS A 974 18.11 -19.45 38.35
N LEU A 975 18.96 -19.44 37.31
CA LEU A 975 20.15 -20.28 37.22
C LEU A 975 21.14 -20.03 38.38
N THR A 976 21.22 -18.78 38.86
CA THR A 976 22.11 -18.36 39.96
C THR A 976 21.47 -18.48 41.34
N GLY A 977 20.24 -19.01 41.43
CA GLY A 977 19.56 -19.28 42.70
C GLY A 977 18.96 -18.03 43.38
N HIS A 978 18.73 -16.95 42.63
CA HIS A 978 18.06 -15.77 43.16
C HIS A 978 16.58 -16.02 43.50
N SER A 979 15.99 -15.11 44.28
CA SER A 979 14.60 -15.23 44.69
C SER A 979 13.64 -15.05 43.51
N MET A 980 12.38 -15.50 43.67
CA MET A 980 11.36 -15.38 42.62
C MET A 980 11.15 -13.92 42.18
N ILE A 981 11.11 -12.99 43.15
CA ILE A 981 10.94 -11.55 42.84
C ILE A 981 12.12 -11.02 42.02
N ASP A 982 13.36 -11.44 42.32
CA ASP A 982 14.53 -11.00 41.56
C ASP A 982 14.50 -11.56 40.14
N CYS A 983 14.06 -12.81 39.96
CA CYS A 983 13.88 -13.42 38.64
C CYS A 983 12.83 -12.64 37.80
N ILE A 984 11.71 -12.26 38.42
CA ILE A 984 10.67 -11.45 37.76
C ILE A 984 11.17 -10.04 37.44
N ASN A 985 11.94 -9.41 38.33
CA ASN A 985 12.52 -8.09 38.10
C ASN A 985 13.53 -8.12 36.96
N ALA A 986 14.40 -9.12 36.89
CA ALA A 986 15.36 -9.30 35.82
C ALA A 986 14.69 -9.55 34.46
N GLY A 987 13.66 -10.41 34.44
CA GLY A 987 12.85 -10.63 33.24
C GLY A 987 12.15 -9.34 32.78
N THR A 988 11.50 -8.63 33.70
CA THR A 988 10.82 -7.36 33.39
C THR A 988 11.81 -6.34 32.86
N TYR A 989 12.97 -6.17 33.50
CA TYR A 989 14.03 -5.28 33.01
C TYR A 989 14.46 -5.64 31.58
N ALA A 990 14.73 -6.91 31.29
CA ALA A 990 15.12 -7.35 29.96
C ALA A 990 14.04 -7.04 28.90
N ALA A 991 12.77 -7.32 29.22
CA ALA A 991 11.65 -6.99 28.34
C ALA A 991 11.55 -5.48 28.09
N GLN A 992 11.71 -4.67 29.13
CA GLN A 992 11.69 -3.20 29.04
C GLN A 992 12.82 -2.63 28.19
N GLN A 993 14.00 -3.25 28.19
CA GLN A 993 15.09 -2.84 27.31
C GLN A 993 14.81 -3.23 25.86
N VAL A 994 14.32 -4.45 25.63
CA VAL A 994 14.04 -4.95 24.29
C VAL A 994 12.92 -4.17 23.61
N ILE A 995 11.86 -3.75 24.33
CA ILE A 995 10.77 -3.00 23.70
C ILE A 995 11.15 -1.60 23.21
N ARG A 996 12.31 -1.08 23.64
CA ARG A 996 12.87 0.21 23.22
C ARG A 996 13.79 0.08 22.00
N CYS A 997 13.95 -1.12 21.45
CA CYS A 997 14.78 -1.41 20.28
C CYS A 997 13.94 -2.12 19.21
N CYS A 998 14.43 -2.21 17.97
CA CYS A 998 13.78 -3.05 16.95
C CYS A 998 14.20 -4.52 17.10
N GLY A 999 13.23 -5.43 17.11
CA GLY A 999 13.41 -6.85 17.39
C GLY A 999 14.03 -7.11 18.77
N CYS A 1000 14.54 -8.34 18.97
CA CYS A 1000 15.27 -8.69 20.18
C CYS A 1000 16.75 -8.25 20.08
N THR A 1001 16.94 -6.93 20.04
CA THR A 1001 18.25 -6.29 20.05
C THR A 1001 18.64 -5.95 21.49
N LEU A 1002 19.86 -6.33 21.87
CA LEU A 1002 20.37 -6.19 23.24
C LEU A 1002 21.16 -4.88 23.35
N PRO A 1003 20.87 -4.01 24.34
CA PRO A 1003 21.72 -2.85 24.62
C PRO A 1003 23.13 -3.26 25.06
N GLU A 1004 24.13 -2.40 24.82
CA GLU A 1004 25.50 -2.66 25.26
C GLU A 1004 25.63 -2.72 26.79
N SER A 1005 24.87 -1.88 27.51
CA SER A 1005 24.88 -1.81 28.97
C SER A 1005 23.75 -2.63 29.60
N ASN A 1006 24.10 -3.49 30.54
CA ASN A 1006 23.16 -4.20 31.42
C ASN A 1006 23.43 -3.80 32.87
N GLU A 1007 22.49 -3.13 33.52
CA GLU A 1007 22.62 -2.70 34.92
C GLU A 1007 22.45 -3.85 35.92
N LEU A 1008 21.80 -4.94 35.50
CA LEU A 1008 21.52 -6.13 36.29
C LEU A 1008 22.51 -7.26 35.98
N ARG A 1009 23.71 -6.92 35.52
CA ARG A 1009 24.73 -7.91 35.13
C ARG A 1009 25.18 -8.73 36.35
N LEU A 1010 25.25 -10.04 36.15
CA LEU A 1010 25.68 -11.03 37.12
C LEU A 1010 27.20 -11.21 37.02
N SER A 1011 27.89 -10.64 38.00
CA SER A 1011 29.33 -10.84 38.19
C SER A 1011 29.54 -12.02 39.14
N ASN A 1012 29.45 -13.27 38.65
CA ASN A 1012 30.05 -14.49 39.25
C ASN A 1012 29.68 -15.76 38.50
#